data_AF-A0A160UNJ1-F1
#
_entry.id   AF-A0A160UNJ1-F1
#
_cell.length_a   1.000
_cell.length_b   1.000
_cell.length_c   1.000
_cell.angle_alpha   90.00
_cell.angle_beta   90.00
_cell.angle_gamma   90.00
#
_symmetry.space_group_name_H-M   'P 1'
#
loop_
_entity.id
_entity.type
_entity.pdbx_description
1 polymer ?
#
loop_
_entity_poly.entity_id
_entity_poly.type
_entity_poly.pdbx_seq_one_letter_code
_entity_poly.pdbx_strand_id
1 'polypeptide(L)'
;MIAPPAPPVITSAADALAVVLNERGHVDPDHIAELVHRDADDVIAELGGTIFRDPADGSWQTADAYLSGAVRSKLAAAEAAAALDPEYERNVAALREVQPADLRPSDITARLGAPWIPAADIIAFVHETMGAEIKIHHMPELASWTVEARQLGWMAAGTSEWGTERRHAGQLRSDALNSSVPQIFDTIKDGDSERRVLNVVDTEAAKEKLHKIKSAFQNWIWSDPDRTDRLARVYNDRFSNIVPRAFDGSHLKLPGASGAFVLYGHQKRGIWRIIASGATYLAHAVGASKTMTMAASIMEQRRLGLIAKAMLVVPGHCLAQAAREFLALYPVARILVADETNFTKDKRHRFLSRAATATWDAIIITHSAFRFIGVPSAFEQQMIQDELELYEQLLTKVESDDRVSRKRLERLKEGLKERLEALATRKDDLLTISEIGIDQIIVDEAQEFRKLSFATNMSTLKGVDPNGSQRAWDLYVKSRFIETKNPGRALVLASGTPITNTLGEMFSLQRYLGYAALLDRGLHEFDAWASTFGDVSTQLELQPSGKYKPVTRFATFVNVPELIAMFRSFADVVLPDDLRQYVKVPAISTDKRQILTAKPTPAFKRYQALLDARIKAIETRDRPPEPGDDILLSVITDGRHAAIDLRLVDPDCDNEPDNKLNLLVGNAFRIWKETSDNSYVRADGKPYELPGAAQMIFSDLGTISVEKTRGFSAYRWIRDELVRMGVPRSEIAFMQDFRKSEAKQRLFGDVRAGKVRSLIGSSDTMGTGVNAQLRLTALHHLDVPWLPSQIAQREGRIERQGNQHDVIDIFAYATERSLDASMWQNNERKARFIAAALSGDTSIRRLEDLGEGQANQFAMAKAIASGDQRLMEKAGLEADIARLERLRAAHIDDQHAVRRQIRDAERDIEFCTRRIADVGKDIERRVATAADAFAASVAGKRYVERKEAGRALMKEILTLVQLQQEGEIVVATIGGFDLEYSGERFGRDGYRYTTVLLRTGAGAEIELPVTVTPLGAISRLEHGLENFEGEIERYRQRLADTRRRLASYQAREDGDFAFAAELTEKRRQLAEVEKALASDVEGSGENAIAA
;
A
#
# COMPACT_ATOMS: atom_id res chain seq x y z
N MET A 1 -10.80 6.71 46.20
CA MET A 1 -10.29 5.33 46.10
C MET A 1 -11.24 4.56 45.22
N ILE A 2 -10.80 4.13 44.04
CA ILE A 2 -11.52 3.14 43.23
C ILE A 2 -11.27 1.79 43.93
N ALA A 3 -12.31 1.00 44.19
CA ALA A 3 -12.10 -0.36 44.70
C ALA A 3 -11.19 -1.11 43.71
N PRO A 4 -10.16 -1.84 44.17
CA PRO A 4 -9.33 -2.63 43.26
C PRO A 4 -10.25 -3.55 42.43
N PRO A 5 -9.99 -3.70 41.12
CA PRO A 5 -10.77 -4.60 40.29
C PRO A 5 -10.77 -5.99 40.93
N ALA A 6 -11.90 -6.70 40.83
CA ALA A 6 -11.98 -8.07 41.33
C ALA A 6 -10.84 -8.90 40.70
N PRO A 7 -10.08 -9.66 41.50
CA PRO A 7 -8.97 -10.45 40.98
C PRO A 7 -9.49 -11.39 39.88
N PRO A 8 -8.77 -11.53 38.76
CA PRO A 8 -9.16 -12.45 37.69
C PRO A 8 -9.35 -13.86 38.25
N VAL A 9 -10.44 -14.52 37.87
CA VAL A 9 -10.61 -15.95 38.11
C VAL A 9 -9.74 -16.65 37.06
N ILE A 10 -8.65 -17.28 37.51
CA ILE A 10 -7.72 -18.01 36.65
C ILE A 10 -7.99 -19.50 36.87
N THR A 11 -8.51 -20.16 35.84
CA THR A 11 -8.84 -21.60 35.89
C THR A 11 -8.03 -22.45 34.92
N SER A 12 -7.28 -21.82 34.00
CA SER A 12 -6.48 -22.46 32.96
C SER A 12 -5.24 -21.63 32.62
N ALA A 13 -4.27 -22.24 31.92
CA ALA A 13 -3.13 -21.50 31.38
C ALA A 13 -3.56 -20.43 30.36
N ALA A 14 -4.66 -20.65 29.63
CA ALA A 14 -5.22 -19.66 28.70
C ALA A 14 -5.76 -18.42 29.44
N ASP A 15 -6.44 -18.60 30.57
CA ASP A 15 -6.90 -17.50 31.41
C ASP A 15 -5.71 -16.70 31.96
N ALA A 16 -4.66 -17.41 32.42
CA ALA A 16 -3.43 -16.79 32.90
C ALA A 16 -2.67 -16.06 31.78
N LEU A 17 -2.59 -16.61 30.57
CA LEU A 17 -2.01 -15.95 29.40
C LEU A 17 -2.73 -14.63 29.11
N ALA A 18 -4.05 -14.59 29.16
CA ALA A 18 -4.82 -13.36 28.98
C ALA A 18 -4.53 -12.32 30.07
N VAL A 19 -4.31 -12.75 31.32
CA VAL A 19 -3.88 -11.88 32.42
C VAL A 19 -2.48 -11.34 32.17
N VAL A 20 -1.51 -12.19 31.82
CA VAL A 20 -0.12 -11.80 31.55
C VAL A 20 -0.04 -10.83 30.36
N LEU A 21 -0.77 -11.10 29.27
CA LEU A 21 -0.88 -10.16 28.14
C LEU A 21 -1.46 -8.81 28.56
N ASN A 22 -2.44 -8.81 29.47
CA ASN A 22 -3.04 -7.59 30.01
C ASN A 22 -2.17 -6.89 31.07
N GLU A 23 -1.20 -7.55 31.69
CA GLU A 23 -0.33 -6.99 32.73
C GLU A 23 1.04 -6.58 32.20
N ARG A 24 1.61 -7.35 31.28
CA ARG A 24 2.96 -7.16 30.73
C ARG A 24 2.99 -6.82 29.24
N GLY A 25 1.93 -7.13 28.49
CA GLY A 25 1.86 -6.85 27.05
C GLY A 25 2.64 -7.81 26.15
N HIS A 26 3.27 -8.85 26.71
CA HIS A 26 3.97 -9.92 25.99
C HIS A 26 3.70 -11.28 26.65
N VAL A 27 4.06 -12.39 25.99
CA VAL A 27 3.99 -13.73 26.59
C VAL A 27 5.15 -13.88 27.57
N ASP A 28 4.86 -14.39 28.77
CA ASP A 28 5.83 -14.62 29.83
C ASP A 28 5.50 -15.96 30.51
N PRO A 29 6.05 -17.08 30.02
CA PRO A 29 5.69 -18.42 30.51
C PRO A 29 5.94 -18.60 32.01
N ASP A 30 7.00 -17.99 32.55
CA ASP A 30 7.33 -18.05 33.97
C ASP A 30 6.24 -17.39 34.81
N HIS A 31 5.77 -16.21 34.39
CA HIS A 31 4.70 -15.53 35.11
C HIS A 31 3.34 -16.23 34.95
N ILE A 32 3.07 -16.84 33.80
CA ILE A 32 1.86 -17.66 33.60
C ILE A 32 1.90 -18.84 34.58
N ALA A 33 3.05 -19.51 34.70
CA ALA A 33 3.29 -20.61 35.62
C ALA A 33 3.11 -20.21 37.10
N GLU A 34 3.57 -19.02 37.49
CA GLU A 34 3.31 -18.45 38.82
C GLU A 34 1.80 -18.30 39.11
N LEU A 35 1.04 -17.78 38.14
CA LEU A 35 -0.40 -17.51 38.29
C LEU A 35 -1.25 -18.79 38.38
N VAL A 36 -0.85 -19.87 37.71
CA VAL A 36 -1.53 -21.18 37.80
C VAL A 36 -0.91 -22.14 38.81
N HIS A 37 0.17 -21.72 39.49
CA HIS A 37 0.93 -22.52 40.44
C HIS A 37 1.44 -23.87 39.87
N ARG A 38 2.03 -23.83 38.68
CA ARG A 38 2.61 -25.00 37.97
C ARG A 38 4.03 -24.71 37.48
N ASP A 39 4.68 -25.71 36.89
CA ASP A 39 5.96 -25.54 36.20
C ASP A 39 5.77 -24.85 34.83
N ALA A 40 6.80 -24.13 34.37
CA ALA A 40 6.77 -23.43 33.09
C ALA A 40 6.65 -24.39 31.90
N ASP A 41 7.29 -25.55 31.94
CA ASP A 41 7.24 -26.54 30.86
C ASP A 41 5.84 -27.14 30.72
N ASP A 42 5.17 -27.38 31.86
CA ASP A 42 3.79 -27.86 31.92
C ASP A 42 2.80 -26.85 31.33
N VAL A 43 3.04 -25.56 31.57
CA VAL A 43 2.22 -24.46 31.03
C VAL A 43 2.45 -24.29 29.54
N ILE A 44 3.71 -24.36 29.09
CA ILE A 44 4.06 -24.32 27.67
C ILE A 44 3.39 -25.49 26.92
N ALA A 45 3.42 -26.69 27.50
CA ALA A 45 2.77 -27.88 26.94
C ALA A 45 1.23 -27.72 26.88
N GLU A 46 0.59 -27.15 27.90
CA GLU A 46 -0.85 -26.87 27.90
C GLU A 46 -1.23 -25.80 26.85
N LEU A 47 -0.46 -24.72 26.77
CA LEU A 47 -0.70 -23.65 25.80
C LEU A 47 -0.45 -24.12 24.37
N GLY A 48 0.46 -25.07 24.16
CA GLY A 48 0.68 -25.75 22.88
C GLY A 48 0.83 -24.77 21.72
N GLY A 49 0.02 -24.94 20.66
CA GLY A 49 0.05 -24.10 19.46
C GLY A 49 -0.49 -22.67 19.62
N THR A 50 -0.83 -22.23 20.83
CA THR A 50 -1.23 -20.83 21.09
C THR A 50 -0.05 -19.90 21.30
N ILE A 51 1.13 -20.45 21.58
CA ILE A 51 2.39 -19.70 21.71
C ILE A 51 3.52 -20.41 20.96
N PHE A 52 4.48 -19.62 20.46
CA PHE A 52 5.67 -20.13 19.80
C PHE A 52 6.89 -19.39 20.31
N ARG A 53 8.03 -20.10 20.36
CA ARG A 53 9.33 -19.51 20.67
C ARG A 53 10.00 -19.11 19.38
N ASP A 54 10.39 -17.84 19.25
CA ASP A 54 11.05 -17.34 18.05
C ASP A 54 12.52 -17.80 18.02
N PRO A 55 12.99 -18.52 16.98
CA PRO A 55 14.37 -18.97 16.90
C PRO A 55 15.38 -17.81 16.74
N ALA A 56 14.94 -16.61 16.35
CA ALA A 56 15.84 -15.48 16.12
C ALA A 56 16.37 -14.85 17.42
N ASP A 57 15.52 -14.72 18.45
CA ASP A 57 15.85 -14.06 19.72
C ASP A 57 15.47 -14.87 20.97
N GLY A 58 14.81 -16.02 20.79
CA GLY A 58 14.36 -16.90 21.87
C GLY A 58 13.10 -16.43 22.60
N SER A 59 12.47 -15.34 22.16
CA SER A 59 11.27 -14.76 22.78
C SER A 59 10.03 -15.62 22.55
N TRP A 60 9.11 -15.62 23.53
CA TRP A 60 7.80 -16.26 23.38
C TRP A 60 6.79 -15.27 22.80
N GLN A 61 6.09 -15.71 21.76
CA GLN A 61 5.09 -14.92 21.04
C GLN A 61 3.78 -15.69 20.97
N THR A 62 2.67 -14.97 20.92
CA THR A 62 1.36 -15.58 20.63
C THR A 62 1.33 -16.09 19.19
N ALA A 63 0.49 -17.09 18.91
CA ALA A 63 0.36 -17.67 17.57
C ALA A 63 0.05 -16.63 16.50
N ASP A 64 -0.84 -15.67 16.77
CA ASP A 64 -1.17 -14.59 15.84
C ASP A 64 0.04 -13.68 15.53
N ALA A 65 0.96 -13.50 16.47
CA ALA A 65 2.18 -12.71 16.28
C ALA A 65 3.25 -13.50 15.51
N TYR A 66 3.47 -14.76 15.89
CA TYR A 66 4.51 -15.58 15.28
C TYR A 66 4.16 -15.99 13.85
N LEU A 67 2.91 -16.40 13.60
CA LEU A 67 2.41 -16.87 12.31
C LEU A 67 1.96 -15.75 11.36
N SER A 68 2.34 -14.50 11.64
CA SER A 68 2.10 -13.33 10.78
C SER A 68 3.40 -12.60 10.41
N GLY A 69 3.29 -11.58 9.56
CA GLY A 69 4.46 -10.88 9.03
C GLY A 69 5.16 -11.67 7.93
N ALA A 70 6.50 -11.63 7.87
CA ALA A 70 7.32 -12.26 6.83
C ALA A 70 7.45 -13.80 7.03
N VAL A 71 6.36 -14.54 6.79
CA VAL A 71 6.25 -15.97 7.16
C VAL A 71 7.17 -16.90 6.36
N ARG A 72 7.57 -16.54 5.13
CA ARG A 72 8.56 -17.32 4.35
C ARG A 72 9.94 -17.21 4.98
N SER A 73 10.31 -16.00 5.40
CA SER A 73 11.59 -15.74 6.07
C SER A 73 11.64 -16.42 7.45
N LYS A 74 10.52 -16.36 8.20
CA LYS A 74 10.37 -17.09 9.46
C LYS A 74 10.44 -18.62 9.25
N LEU A 75 9.85 -19.15 8.19
CA LEU A 75 9.91 -20.59 7.88
C LEU A 75 11.35 -21.03 7.62
N ALA A 76 12.10 -20.29 6.81
CA ALA A 76 13.51 -20.59 6.54
C ALA A 76 14.35 -20.56 7.83
N ALA A 77 14.13 -19.58 8.72
CA ALA A 77 14.81 -19.52 10.02
C ALA A 77 14.42 -20.68 10.95
N ALA A 78 13.13 -21.04 10.97
CA ALA A 78 12.64 -22.17 11.76
C ALA A 78 13.17 -23.52 11.26
N GLU A 79 13.29 -23.72 9.94
CA GLU A 79 13.87 -24.93 9.35
C GLU A 79 15.37 -25.05 9.69
N ALA A 80 16.11 -23.94 9.62
CA ALA A 80 17.51 -23.90 10.02
C ALA A 80 17.70 -24.19 11.52
N ALA A 81 16.81 -23.66 12.38
CA ALA A 81 16.84 -23.93 13.81
C ALA A 81 16.43 -25.37 14.14
N ALA A 82 15.41 -25.92 13.48
CA ALA A 82 14.93 -27.29 13.68
C ALA A 82 15.99 -28.34 13.32
N ALA A 83 16.90 -28.03 12.40
CA ALA A 83 18.05 -28.89 12.08
C ALA A 83 19.05 -29.03 13.24
N LEU A 84 19.07 -28.06 14.17
CA LEU A 84 19.95 -28.05 15.34
C LEU A 84 19.21 -28.44 16.64
N ASP A 85 17.95 -28.04 16.76
CA ASP A 85 17.10 -28.25 17.92
C ASP A 85 15.68 -28.69 17.47
N PRO A 86 15.33 -29.97 17.64
CA PRO A 86 14.04 -30.53 17.23
C PRO A 86 12.81 -29.84 17.83
N GLU A 87 12.93 -29.07 18.92
CA GLU A 87 11.80 -28.33 19.49
C GLU A 87 11.17 -27.33 18.51
N TYR A 88 11.94 -26.83 17.53
CA TYR A 88 11.46 -25.92 16.50
C TYR A 88 10.70 -26.62 15.35
N GLU A 89 10.59 -27.96 15.32
CA GLU A 89 9.77 -28.66 14.31
C GLU A 89 8.30 -28.22 14.36
N ARG A 90 7.78 -27.92 15.56
CA ARG A 90 6.42 -27.36 15.72
C ARG A 90 6.26 -26.02 15.01
N ASN A 91 7.30 -25.19 15.01
CA ASN A 91 7.29 -23.88 14.35
C ASN A 91 7.27 -24.07 12.83
N VAL A 92 8.07 -25.01 12.31
CA VAL A 92 8.10 -25.35 10.88
C VAL A 92 6.73 -25.85 10.41
N ALA A 93 6.11 -26.76 11.16
CA ALA A 93 4.78 -27.28 10.83
C ALA A 93 3.74 -26.16 10.75
N ALA A 94 3.65 -25.30 11.77
CA ALA A 94 2.69 -24.20 11.80
C ALA A 94 2.96 -23.15 10.72
N LEU A 95 4.23 -22.81 10.46
CA LEU A 95 4.58 -21.84 9.42
C LEU A 95 4.31 -22.34 8.01
N ARG A 96 4.40 -23.65 7.75
CA ARG A 96 4.04 -24.24 6.44
C ARG A 96 2.55 -24.08 6.11
N GLU A 97 1.69 -24.12 7.11
CA GLU A 97 0.23 -23.99 6.92
C GLU A 97 -0.22 -22.56 6.59
N VAL A 98 0.51 -21.55 7.06
CA VAL A 98 0.15 -20.14 6.87
C VAL A 98 0.85 -19.48 5.67
N GLN A 99 1.55 -20.24 4.83
CA GLN A 99 2.25 -19.67 3.68
C GLN A 99 1.26 -19.04 2.69
N PRO A 100 1.48 -17.79 2.25
CA PRO A 100 0.67 -17.18 1.20
C PRO A 100 0.88 -17.95 -0.11
N ALA A 101 -0.16 -17.99 -0.94
CA ALA A 101 -0.07 -18.64 -2.26
C ALA A 101 1.01 -17.96 -3.14
N ASP A 102 1.78 -18.78 -3.86
CA ASP A 102 2.73 -18.29 -4.85
C ASP A 102 1.98 -17.59 -5.99
N LEU A 103 2.37 -16.36 -6.28
CA LEU A 103 1.94 -15.62 -7.46
C LEU A 103 2.52 -16.25 -8.72
N ARG A 104 1.68 -16.37 -9.74
CA ARG A 104 2.11 -16.83 -11.06
C ARG A 104 2.75 -15.69 -11.85
N PRO A 105 3.52 -15.99 -12.90
CA PRO A 105 4.12 -14.96 -13.75
C PRO A 105 3.12 -13.92 -14.28
N SER A 106 1.91 -14.30 -14.72
CA SER A 106 0.92 -13.31 -15.19
C SER A 106 0.38 -12.41 -14.08
N ASP A 107 0.42 -12.87 -12.83
CA ASP A 107 0.01 -12.08 -11.68
C ASP A 107 1.07 -11.00 -11.37
N ILE A 108 2.32 -11.16 -11.84
CA ILE A 108 3.45 -10.26 -11.53
C ILE A 108 3.73 -9.29 -12.68
N THR A 109 3.56 -7.99 -12.43
CA THR A 109 4.00 -6.95 -13.38
C THR A 109 5.47 -6.63 -13.15
N ALA A 110 6.36 -7.14 -14.01
CA ALA A 110 7.79 -6.89 -13.99
C ALA A 110 8.19 -5.70 -14.88
N ARG A 111 9.00 -4.76 -14.37
CA ARG A 111 9.32 -3.52 -15.07
C ARG A 111 10.77 -3.10 -14.90
N LEU A 112 11.32 -2.50 -15.94
CA LEU A 112 12.62 -1.86 -15.89
C LEU A 112 12.64 -0.83 -14.74
N GLY A 113 13.70 -0.87 -13.93
CA GLY A 113 13.88 -0.02 -12.76
C GLY A 113 13.31 -0.63 -11.46
N ALA A 114 12.59 -1.75 -11.52
CA ALA A 114 12.15 -2.44 -10.31
C ALA A 114 13.36 -3.09 -9.61
N PRO A 115 13.60 -2.79 -8.32
CA PRO A 115 14.85 -3.15 -7.61
C PRO A 115 14.99 -4.66 -7.35
N TRP A 116 13.93 -5.43 -7.52
CA TRP A 116 13.96 -6.88 -7.36
C TRP A 116 14.46 -7.64 -8.60
N ILE A 117 14.53 -6.96 -9.75
CA ILE A 117 15.06 -7.54 -10.98
C ILE A 117 16.59 -7.41 -10.99
N PRO A 118 17.35 -8.50 -11.09
CA PRO A 118 18.80 -8.44 -11.14
C PRO A 118 19.32 -7.70 -12.39
N ALA A 119 20.45 -6.98 -12.23
CA ALA A 119 21.11 -6.30 -13.35
C ALA A 119 21.52 -7.26 -14.48
N ALA A 120 21.89 -8.50 -14.14
CA ALA A 120 22.26 -9.54 -15.10
C ALA A 120 21.14 -9.86 -16.11
N ASP A 121 19.88 -9.88 -15.66
CA ASP A 121 18.72 -10.09 -16.54
C ASP A 121 18.52 -8.92 -17.49
N ILE A 122 18.77 -7.69 -17.02
CA ILE A 122 18.67 -6.51 -17.89
C ILE A 122 19.78 -6.54 -18.93
N ILE A 123 21.01 -6.96 -18.58
CA ILE A 123 22.12 -7.14 -19.52
C ILE A 123 21.77 -8.22 -20.55
N ALA A 124 21.25 -9.37 -20.12
CA ALA A 124 20.81 -10.45 -21.01
C ALA A 124 19.72 -9.98 -21.98
N PHE A 125 18.74 -9.21 -21.52
CA PHE A 125 17.73 -8.60 -22.38
C PHE A 125 18.35 -7.76 -23.50
N VAL A 126 19.37 -6.96 -23.16
CA VAL A 126 20.06 -6.13 -24.17
C VAL A 126 20.79 -6.98 -25.19
N HIS A 127 21.51 -7.98 -24.71
CA HIS A 127 22.29 -8.88 -25.54
C HIS A 127 21.39 -9.65 -26.52
N GLU A 128 20.32 -10.28 -26.03
CA GLU A 128 19.41 -11.09 -26.83
C GLU A 128 18.56 -10.25 -27.81
N THR A 129 18.13 -9.06 -27.40
CA THR A 129 17.17 -8.27 -28.19
C THR A 129 17.86 -7.31 -29.16
N MET A 130 19.07 -6.85 -28.83
CA MET A 130 19.77 -5.80 -29.59
C MET A 130 21.18 -6.21 -30.06
N GLY A 131 21.67 -7.40 -29.67
CA GLY A 131 22.99 -7.89 -30.07
C GLY A 131 24.15 -7.05 -29.52
N ALA A 132 23.97 -6.42 -28.36
CA ALA A 132 24.96 -5.49 -27.78
C ALA A 132 25.37 -5.92 -26.36
N GLU A 133 26.67 -5.99 -26.11
CA GLU A 133 27.22 -6.16 -24.76
C GLU A 133 27.27 -4.81 -24.03
N ILE A 134 26.59 -4.69 -22.89
CA ILE A 134 26.58 -3.44 -22.11
C ILE A 134 26.97 -3.71 -20.66
N LYS A 135 27.39 -2.67 -19.95
CA LYS A 135 27.54 -2.71 -18.50
C LYS A 135 26.43 -1.92 -17.84
N ILE A 136 25.87 -2.48 -16.77
CA ILE A 136 24.87 -1.82 -15.93
C ILE A 136 25.35 -1.91 -14.48
N HIS A 137 25.40 -0.76 -13.81
CA HIS A 137 25.60 -0.67 -12.37
C HIS A 137 24.27 -0.28 -11.72
N HIS A 138 23.90 -0.95 -10.63
CA HIS A 138 22.70 -0.64 -9.85
C HIS A 138 23.11 -0.31 -8.42
N MET A 139 22.65 0.83 -7.92
CA MET A 139 22.80 1.23 -6.52
C MET A 139 21.42 1.26 -5.86
N PRO A 140 21.03 0.17 -5.17
CA PRO A 140 19.73 0.08 -4.51
C PRO A 140 19.48 1.19 -3.50
N GLU A 141 20.52 1.66 -2.81
CA GLU A 141 20.43 2.66 -1.74
C GLU A 141 19.94 4.03 -2.26
N LEU A 142 20.17 4.33 -3.53
CA LEU A 142 19.73 5.57 -4.19
C LEU A 142 18.66 5.32 -5.27
N ALA A 143 18.22 4.08 -5.43
CA ALA A 143 17.41 3.62 -6.56
C ALA A 143 17.94 4.11 -7.91
N SER A 144 19.26 4.08 -8.09
CA SER A 144 19.92 4.62 -9.28
C SER A 144 20.57 3.56 -10.13
N TRP A 145 20.41 3.69 -11.45
CA TRP A 145 20.96 2.79 -12.45
C TRP A 145 21.89 3.55 -13.39
N THR A 146 23.12 3.09 -13.54
CA THR A 146 24.06 3.61 -14.54
C THR A 146 24.16 2.63 -15.70
N VAL A 147 23.92 3.13 -16.92
CA VAL A 147 23.96 2.33 -18.15
C VAL A 147 25.13 2.77 -19.02
N GLU A 148 26.12 1.90 -19.18
CA GLU A 148 27.22 2.10 -20.12
C GLU A 148 26.93 1.36 -21.42
N ALA A 149 26.36 2.08 -22.39
CA ALA A 149 25.93 1.51 -23.67
C ALA A 149 26.28 2.42 -24.86
N ARG A 150 27.46 3.03 -24.85
CA ARG A 150 27.90 3.98 -25.90
C ARG A 150 27.88 3.35 -27.30
N GLN A 151 28.16 2.05 -27.42
CA GLN A 151 28.13 1.34 -28.70
C GLN A 151 26.76 1.35 -29.40
N LEU A 152 25.65 1.42 -28.64
CA LEU A 152 24.31 1.52 -29.20
C LEU A 152 24.08 2.86 -29.94
N GLY A 153 24.91 3.87 -29.69
CA GLY A 153 24.89 5.13 -30.45
C GLY A 153 25.43 5.00 -31.89
N TRP A 154 26.13 3.92 -32.20
CA TRP A 154 26.75 3.68 -33.52
C TRP A 154 26.13 2.50 -34.27
N MET A 155 25.18 1.78 -33.66
CA MET A 155 24.48 0.65 -34.26
C MET A 155 23.12 1.08 -34.78
N ALA A 156 22.76 0.64 -36.00
CA ALA A 156 21.44 0.91 -36.58
C ALA A 156 20.27 0.42 -35.68
N ALA A 157 20.46 -0.72 -35.01
CA ALA A 157 19.51 -1.23 -34.02
C ALA A 157 19.27 -0.22 -32.88
N GLY A 158 20.33 0.46 -32.42
CA GLY A 158 20.27 1.40 -31.32
C GLY A 158 19.81 2.81 -31.69
N THR A 159 19.97 3.25 -32.94
CA THR A 159 19.60 4.61 -33.40
C THR A 159 18.32 4.67 -34.24
N SER A 160 17.78 3.52 -34.67
CA SER A 160 16.54 3.47 -35.48
C SER A 160 15.50 2.49 -34.93
N GLU A 161 15.88 1.24 -34.66
CA GLU A 161 14.89 0.23 -34.28
C GLU A 161 14.39 0.43 -32.84
N TRP A 162 15.32 0.62 -31.91
CA TRP A 162 15.12 0.72 -30.47
C TRP A 162 15.40 2.11 -29.90
N GLY A 163 15.80 3.07 -30.74
CA GLY A 163 16.04 4.45 -30.35
C GLY A 163 15.84 5.39 -31.52
N THR A 164 16.29 6.63 -31.34
CA THR A 164 16.32 7.66 -32.39
C THR A 164 17.75 8.18 -32.55
N GLU A 165 18.03 8.88 -33.65
CA GLU A 165 19.35 9.46 -33.91
C GLU A 165 19.77 10.44 -32.79
N ARG A 166 18.83 11.23 -32.28
CA ARG A 166 19.07 12.21 -31.21
C ARG A 166 18.97 11.62 -29.80
N ARG A 167 18.42 10.40 -29.66
CA ARG A 167 18.32 9.68 -28.38
C ARG A 167 18.37 8.17 -28.60
N HIS A 168 19.60 7.64 -28.61
CA HIS A 168 19.84 6.23 -28.90
C HIS A 168 19.33 5.29 -27.78
N ALA A 169 19.18 4.00 -28.09
CA ALA A 169 18.58 3.00 -27.20
C ALA A 169 19.24 2.88 -25.82
N GLY A 170 20.55 3.11 -25.72
CA GLY A 170 21.26 3.15 -24.44
C GLY A 170 20.78 4.26 -23.51
N GLN A 171 20.51 5.46 -24.06
CA GLN A 171 19.94 6.58 -23.30
C GLN A 171 18.49 6.30 -22.91
N LEU A 172 17.68 5.79 -23.84
CA LEU A 172 16.29 5.42 -23.54
C LEU A 172 16.20 4.31 -22.48
N ARG A 173 17.16 3.39 -22.42
CA ARG A 173 17.20 2.39 -21.35
C ARG A 173 17.62 2.97 -20.02
N SER A 174 18.55 3.92 -20.00
CA SER A 174 18.83 4.72 -18.80
C SER A 174 17.57 5.46 -18.34
N ASP A 175 16.80 6.02 -19.29
CA ASP A 175 15.52 6.66 -19.00
C ASP A 175 14.51 5.66 -18.41
N ALA A 176 14.42 4.45 -18.97
CA ALA A 176 13.54 3.39 -18.47
C ALA A 176 13.88 2.94 -17.05
N LEU A 177 15.16 2.68 -16.77
CA LEU A 177 15.63 2.17 -15.48
C LEU A 177 15.55 3.23 -14.37
N ASN A 178 15.81 4.50 -14.69
CA ASN A 178 15.76 5.61 -13.75
C ASN A 178 14.43 6.37 -13.77
N SER A 179 13.38 5.80 -14.38
CA SER A 179 12.05 6.39 -14.39
C SER A 179 12.00 7.82 -14.96
N SER A 180 12.91 8.14 -15.90
CA SER A 180 12.95 9.43 -16.58
C SER A 180 12.10 9.42 -17.85
N VAL A 181 11.53 10.57 -18.19
CA VAL A 181 10.82 10.79 -19.46
C VAL A 181 11.78 11.49 -20.43
N PRO A 182 12.02 10.95 -21.65
CA PRO A 182 12.92 11.58 -22.59
C PRO A 182 12.38 12.93 -23.03
N GLN A 183 13.26 13.93 -23.09
CA GLN A 183 12.98 15.29 -23.59
C GLN A 183 14.13 15.73 -24.49
N ILE A 184 13.80 16.12 -25.72
CA ILE A 184 14.78 16.57 -26.73
C ILE A 184 14.54 18.06 -26.97
N PHE A 185 15.61 18.86 -26.94
CA PHE A 185 15.55 20.30 -27.10
C PHE A 185 16.40 20.74 -28.29
N ASP A 186 15.87 21.67 -29.09
CA ASP A 186 16.60 22.43 -30.09
C ASP A 186 17.16 23.71 -29.48
N THR A 187 18.40 24.03 -29.81
CA THR A 187 19.01 25.31 -29.44
C THR A 187 18.79 26.29 -30.58
N ILE A 188 18.01 27.34 -30.34
CA ILE A 188 17.83 28.45 -31.27
C ILE A 188 18.72 29.60 -30.81
N LYS A 189 19.60 30.07 -31.69
CA LYS A 189 20.41 31.27 -31.45
C LYS A 189 19.61 32.51 -31.84
N ASP A 190 19.44 33.43 -30.90
CA ASP A 190 18.79 34.73 -31.08
C ASP A 190 19.84 35.81 -30.71
N GLY A 191 20.63 36.24 -31.70
CA GLY A 191 21.79 37.11 -31.48
C GLY A 191 22.85 36.45 -30.58
N ASP A 192 23.25 37.13 -29.50
CA ASP A 192 24.16 36.61 -28.47
C ASP A 192 23.49 35.70 -27.42
N SER A 193 22.17 35.48 -27.52
CA SER A 193 21.42 34.65 -26.58
C SER A 193 21.04 33.29 -27.18
N GLU A 194 21.23 32.22 -26.40
CA GLU A 194 20.78 30.88 -26.77
C GLU A 194 19.52 30.51 -26.00
N ARG A 195 18.45 30.13 -26.71
CA ARG A 195 17.22 29.59 -26.09
C ARG A 195 17.03 28.12 -26.48
N ARG A 196 16.68 27.30 -25.50
CA ARG A 196 16.35 25.88 -25.71
C ARG A 196 14.84 25.73 -25.84
N VAL A 197 14.38 25.16 -26.96
CA VAL A 197 12.97 24.90 -27.25
C VAL A 197 12.75 23.40 -27.34
N LEU A 198 11.71 22.87 -26.70
CA LEU A 198 11.41 21.44 -26.73
C LEU A 198 11.01 21.02 -28.15
N ASN A 199 11.74 20.08 -28.73
CA ASN A 199 11.38 19.45 -30.00
C ASN A 199 10.32 18.39 -29.75
N VAL A 200 9.06 18.71 -30.06
CA VAL A 200 7.92 17.83 -29.76
C VAL A 200 7.97 16.55 -30.59
N VAL A 201 8.33 16.63 -31.87
CA VAL A 201 8.34 15.48 -32.79
C VAL A 201 9.36 14.44 -32.36
N ASP A 202 10.62 14.86 -32.14
CA ASP A 202 11.68 13.94 -31.72
C ASP A 202 11.42 13.40 -30.30
N THR A 203 10.85 14.23 -29.42
CA THR A 203 10.48 13.81 -28.06
C THR A 203 9.40 12.73 -28.07
N GLU A 204 8.34 12.87 -28.87
CA GLU A 204 7.30 11.85 -28.99
C GLU A 204 7.83 10.57 -29.63
N ALA A 205 8.66 10.67 -30.68
CA ALA A 205 9.32 9.51 -31.27
C ALA A 205 10.20 8.76 -30.25
N ALA A 206 10.97 9.49 -29.42
CA ALA A 206 11.76 8.91 -28.35
C ALA A 206 10.89 8.23 -27.28
N LYS A 207 9.74 8.81 -26.91
CA LYS A 207 8.77 8.18 -25.98
C LYS A 207 8.15 6.91 -26.55
N GLU A 208 7.83 6.89 -27.84
CA GLU A 208 7.30 5.69 -28.50
C GLU A 208 8.34 4.56 -28.47
N LYS A 209 9.60 4.85 -28.78
CA LYS A 209 10.71 3.89 -28.66
C LYS A 209 10.91 3.41 -27.21
N LEU A 210 10.83 4.31 -26.23
CA LEU A 210 10.87 3.95 -24.81
C LEU A 210 9.72 3.00 -24.44
N HIS A 211 8.51 3.27 -24.91
CA HIS A 211 7.36 2.40 -24.68
C HIS A 211 7.56 1.02 -25.32
N LYS A 212 8.05 0.98 -26.58
CA LYS A 212 8.43 -0.27 -27.26
C LYS A 212 9.46 -1.07 -26.45
N ILE A 213 10.49 -0.44 -25.90
CA ILE A 213 11.48 -1.11 -25.04
C ILE A 213 10.82 -1.70 -23.79
N LYS A 214 9.98 -0.92 -23.09
CA LYS A 214 9.30 -1.37 -21.87
C LYS A 214 8.39 -2.57 -22.14
N SER A 215 7.59 -2.52 -23.20
CA SER A 215 6.68 -3.59 -23.59
C SER A 215 7.42 -4.84 -24.05
N ALA A 216 8.52 -4.69 -24.79
CA ALA A 216 9.37 -5.81 -25.19
C ALA A 216 9.99 -6.49 -23.96
N PHE A 217 10.47 -5.72 -22.99
CA PHE A 217 11.02 -6.26 -21.74
C PHE A 217 9.97 -7.03 -20.92
N GLN A 218 8.75 -6.49 -20.79
CA GLN A 218 7.65 -7.15 -20.07
C GLN A 218 7.27 -8.51 -20.65
N ASN A 219 7.36 -8.67 -21.97
CA ASN A 219 7.13 -9.96 -22.62
C ASN A 219 8.35 -10.88 -22.52
N TRP A 220 9.54 -10.32 -22.73
CA TRP A 220 10.80 -11.07 -22.72
C TRP A 220 11.11 -11.65 -21.36
N ILE A 221 10.89 -10.91 -20.27
CA ILE A 221 11.27 -11.38 -18.92
C ILE A 221 10.61 -12.71 -18.55
N TRP A 222 9.42 -12.97 -19.08
CA TRP A 222 8.66 -14.20 -18.84
C TRP A 222 8.80 -15.27 -19.95
N SER A 223 9.55 -15.00 -21.01
CA SER A 223 9.61 -15.88 -22.18
C SER A 223 10.42 -17.17 -21.96
N ASP A 224 11.47 -17.11 -21.12
CA ASP A 224 12.26 -18.29 -20.75
C ASP A 224 11.79 -18.89 -19.41
N PRO A 225 11.41 -20.18 -19.37
CA PRO A 225 10.96 -20.83 -18.14
C PRO A 225 11.92 -20.79 -16.94
N ASP A 226 13.24 -20.90 -17.11
CA ASP A 226 14.19 -20.93 -15.97
C ASP A 226 14.29 -19.53 -15.36
N ARG A 227 14.39 -18.51 -16.21
CA ARG A 227 14.31 -17.10 -15.81
C ARG A 227 12.98 -16.81 -15.13
N THR A 228 11.87 -17.23 -15.72
CA THR A 228 10.52 -17.05 -15.18
C THR A 228 10.38 -17.62 -13.78
N ASP A 229 10.78 -18.88 -13.57
CA ASP A 229 10.62 -19.56 -12.29
C ASP A 229 11.51 -18.93 -11.21
N ARG A 230 12.77 -18.62 -11.56
CA ARG A 230 13.69 -17.92 -10.66
C ARG A 230 13.16 -16.55 -10.27
N LEU A 231 12.70 -15.75 -11.21
CA LEU A 231 12.22 -14.39 -10.96
C LEU A 231 10.88 -14.37 -10.23
N ALA A 232 9.96 -15.29 -10.55
CA ALA A 232 8.72 -15.47 -9.80
C ALA A 232 9.03 -15.87 -8.35
N ARG A 233 10.01 -16.75 -8.11
CA ARG A 233 10.44 -17.11 -6.75
C ARG A 233 11.01 -15.92 -6.00
N VAL A 234 11.93 -15.17 -6.60
CA VAL A 234 12.51 -13.93 -6.02
C VAL A 234 11.40 -12.94 -5.65
N TYR A 235 10.41 -12.75 -6.53
CA TYR A 235 9.29 -11.86 -6.26
C TYR A 235 8.42 -12.36 -5.10
N ASN A 236 8.06 -13.65 -5.10
CA ASN A 236 7.23 -14.25 -4.04
C ASN A 236 7.90 -14.19 -2.67
N ASP A 237 9.20 -14.52 -2.59
CA ASP A 237 9.95 -14.48 -1.34
C ASP A 237 10.07 -13.05 -0.77
N ARG A 238 10.09 -12.03 -1.64
CA ARG A 238 10.25 -10.62 -1.23
C ARG A 238 8.92 -9.90 -0.96
N PHE A 239 7.89 -10.17 -1.77
CA PHE A 239 6.63 -9.42 -1.76
C PHE A 239 5.41 -10.27 -1.35
N SER A 240 5.26 -11.48 -1.89
CA SER A 240 4.21 -12.43 -1.45
C SER A 240 4.65 -13.21 -0.19
N ASN A 241 5.05 -12.47 0.84
CA ASN A 241 5.63 -13.01 2.07
C ASN A 241 4.89 -12.50 3.31
N ILE A 242 3.96 -11.56 3.17
CA ILE A 242 3.31 -10.91 4.31
C ILE A 242 1.96 -11.55 4.61
N VAL A 243 1.83 -12.17 5.78
CA VAL A 243 0.53 -12.58 6.34
C VAL A 243 0.05 -11.50 7.32
N PRO A 244 -1.15 -10.91 7.14
CA PRO A 244 -1.69 -9.94 8.07
C PRO A 244 -1.90 -10.55 9.47
N ARG A 245 -1.45 -9.85 10.50
CA ARG A 245 -1.72 -10.24 11.89
C ARG A 245 -3.19 -10.00 12.24
N ALA A 246 -3.86 -11.02 12.77
CA ALA A 246 -5.18 -10.89 13.35
C ALA A 246 -5.07 -10.46 14.81
N PHE A 247 -5.55 -9.26 15.14
CA PHE A 247 -5.58 -8.77 16.51
C PHE A 247 -6.95 -9.05 17.14
N ASP A 248 -6.96 -9.49 18.39
CA ASP A 248 -8.15 -9.54 19.24
C ASP A 248 -7.87 -8.84 20.58
N GLY A 249 -8.71 -7.86 20.92
CA GLY A 249 -8.62 -7.12 22.19
C GLY A 249 -9.70 -7.50 23.19
N SER A 250 -10.47 -8.58 22.95
CA SER A 250 -11.60 -9.01 23.80
C SER A 250 -11.21 -9.12 25.30
N HIS A 251 -9.99 -9.58 25.57
CA HIS A 251 -9.38 -9.75 26.89
C HIS A 251 -9.12 -8.43 27.65
N LEU A 252 -9.11 -7.27 26.97
CA LEU A 252 -8.82 -5.98 27.60
C LEU A 252 -9.93 -5.58 28.60
N LYS A 253 -9.50 -5.30 29.85
CA LYS A 253 -10.37 -4.90 30.97
C LYS A 253 -10.47 -3.38 31.18
N LEU A 254 -9.52 -2.61 30.63
CA LEU A 254 -9.47 -1.14 30.67
C LEU A 254 -9.67 -0.52 32.08
N PRO A 255 -8.77 -0.79 33.05
CA PRO A 255 -8.91 -0.27 34.40
C PRO A 255 -8.96 1.27 34.45
N GLY A 256 -9.88 1.81 35.25
CA GLY A 256 -10.08 3.26 35.38
C GLY A 256 -10.93 3.89 34.28
N ALA A 257 -11.30 3.12 33.24
CA ALA A 257 -12.34 3.52 32.32
C ALA A 257 -13.70 3.55 33.04
N SER A 258 -14.51 4.54 32.71
CA SER A 258 -15.87 4.68 33.22
C SER A 258 -16.75 3.53 32.72
N GLY A 259 -17.37 2.80 33.64
CA GLY A 259 -18.34 1.73 33.32
C GLY A 259 -19.61 2.20 32.61
N ALA A 260 -19.78 3.52 32.44
CA ALA A 260 -20.84 4.09 31.60
C ALA A 260 -20.60 3.84 30.09
N PHE A 261 -19.39 3.47 29.69
CA PHE A 261 -19.03 3.18 28.30
C PHE A 261 -18.61 1.73 28.14
N VAL A 262 -19.18 1.06 27.13
CA VAL A 262 -18.73 -0.26 26.68
C VAL A 262 -18.11 -0.08 25.30
N LEU A 263 -16.81 -0.34 25.19
CA LEU A 263 -16.10 -0.25 23.91
C LEU A 263 -16.41 -1.48 23.04
N TYR A 264 -16.59 -1.24 21.75
CA TYR A 264 -16.85 -2.28 20.75
C TYR A 264 -15.62 -3.13 20.46
N GLY A 265 -15.85 -4.30 19.84
CA GLY A 265 -14.79 -5.24 19.46
C GLY A 265 -13.70 -4.60 18.58
N HIS A 266 -14.08 -3.79 17.57
CA HIS A 266 -13.10 -3.11 16.71
C HIS A 266 -12.26 -2.07 17.46
N GLN A 267 -12.83 -1.42 18.49
CA GLN A 267 -12.09 -0.46 19.32
C GLN A 267 -11.08 -1.18 20.19
N LYS A 268 -11.51 -2.26 20.87
CA LYS A 268 -10.61 -3.10 21.65
C LYS A 268 -9.50 -3.71 20.81
N ARG A 269 -9.80 -4.17 19.59
CA ARG A 269 -8.81 -4.62 18.61
C ARG A 269 -7.79 -3.53 18.28
N GLY A 270 -8.24 -2.31 17.98
CA GLY A 270 -7.36 -1.18 17.70
C GLY A 270 -6.46 -0.83 18.89
N ILE A 271 -7.02 -0.86 20.11
CA ILE A 271 -6.26 -0.65 21.37
C ILE A 271 -5.19 -1.73 21.52
N TRP A 272 -5.57 -3.01 21.39
CA TRP A 272 -4.64 -4.12 21.52
C TRP A 272 -3.54 -4.06 20.48
N ARG A 273 -3.86 -3.70 19.23
CA ARG A 273 -2.85 -3.51 18.19
C ARG A 273 -1.82 -2.44 18.57
N ILE A 274 -2.26 -1.29 19.08
CA ILE A 274 -1.34 -0.23 19.52
C ILE A 274 -0.49 -0.72 20.70
N ILE A 275 -1.07 -1.48 21.64
CA ILE A 275 -0.32 -2.07 22.76
C ILE A 275 0.71 -3.08 22.25
N ALA A 276 0.32 -4.02 21.39
CA ALA A 276 1.17 -5.13 20.95
C ALA A 276 2.21 -4.73 19.88
N SER A 277 1.85 -3.84 18.96
CA SER A 277 2.71 -3.45 17.83
C SER A 277 3.26 -2.02 17.93
N GLY A 278 2.71 -1.18 18.80
CA GLY A 278 3.14 0.21 18.90
C GLY A 278 2.59 1.05 17.76
N ALA A 279 3.48 1.45 16.84
CA ALA A 279 3.19 2.32 15.73
C ALA A 279 2.09 1.73 14.84
N THR A 280 0.99 2.47 14.69
CA THR A 280 -0.24 1.96 14.07
C THR A 280 -0.97 3.06 13.32
N TYR A 281 -1.57 2.73 12.17
CA TYR A 281 -2.53 3.59 11.50
C TYR A 281 -3.96 3.10 11.70
N LEU A 282 -4.75 3.80 12.50
CA LEU A 282 -6.19 3.56 12.65
C LEU A 282 -6.96 4.15 11.45
N ALA A 283 -7.06 3.36 10.39
CA ALA A 283 -7.82 3.64 9.18
C ALA A 283 -9.31 3.27 9.38
N HIS A 284 -9.93 3.88 10.40
CA HIS A 284 -11.31 3.57 10.79
C HIS A 284 -12.29 4.60 10.24
N ALA A 285 -13.36 4.11 9.61
CA ALA A 285 -14.45 4.91 9.05
C ALA A 285 -14.97 6.01 10.00
N VAL A 286 -15.51 7.07 9.41
CA VAL A 286 -16.13 8.17 10.18
C VAL A 286 -17.26 7.59 11.04
N GLY A 287 -17.26 7.93 12.33
CA GLY A 287 -18.25 7.41 13.29
C GLY A 287 -17.78 6.20 14.12
N ALA A 288 -16.63 5.59 13.79
CA ALA A 288 -16.08 4.43 14.53
C ALA A 288 -15.54 4.73 15.95
N SER A 289 -15.76 5.94 16.48
CA SER A 289 -15.32 6.38 17.82
C SER A 289 -13.80 6.29 18.05
N LYS A 290 -13.00 6.70 17.06
CA LYS A 290 -11.51 6.74 17.09
C LYS A 290 -10.95 7.43 18.32
N THR A 291 -11.55 8.53 18.77
CA THR A 291 -11.08 9.33 19.90
C THR A 291 -11.06 8.53 21.21
N MET A 292 -12.09 7.70 21.46
CA MET A 292 -12.11 6.81 22.62
C MET A 292 -11.06 5.69 22.51
N THR A 293 -10.87 5.14 21.31
CA THR A 293 -9.82 4.15 21.02
C THR A 293 -8.44 4.73 21.35
N MET A 294 -8.15 5.96 20.89
CA MET A 294 -6.88 6.64 21.18
C MET A 294 -6.70 6.92 22.67
N ALA A 295 -7.72 7.44 23.35
CA ALA A 295 -7.66 7.72 24.80
C ALA A 295 -7.40 6.44 25.62
N ALA A 296 -8.12 5.35 25.33
CA ALA A 296 -7.89 4.06 25.97
C ALA A 296 -6.51 3.49 25.67
N SER A 297 -6.02 3.60 24.43
CA SER A 297 -4.68 3.15 24.07
C SER A 297 -3.59 3.89 24.82
N ILE A 298 -3.75 5.20 25.02
CA ILE A 298 -2.80 6.01 25.80
C ILE A 298 -2.79 5.53 27.26
N MET A 299 -3.96 5.41 27.89
CA MET A 299 -4.06 5.04 29.30
C MET A 299 -3.57 3.62 29.58
N GLU A 300 -3.91 2.66 28.71
CA GLU A 300 -3.44 1.28 28.86
C GLU A 300 -1.94 1.16 28.63
N GLN A 301 -1.37 1.80 27.60
CA GLN A 301 0.08 1.80 27.41
C GLN A 301 0.80 2.43 28.61
N ARG A 302 0.25 3.52 29.20
CA ARG A 302 0.80 4.13 30.42
C ARG A 302 0.73 3.18 31.61
N ARG A 303 -0.39 2.48 31.80
CA ARG A 303 -0.57 1.49 32.88
C ARG A 303 0.43 0.35 32.76
N LEU A 304 0.68 -0.11 31.54
CA LEU A 304 1.64 -1.17 31.20
C LEU A 304 3.10 -0.69 31.21
N GLY A 305 3.36 0.59 31.44
CA GLY A 305 4.73 1.15 31.42
C GLY A 305 5.36 1.25 30.02
N LEU A 306 4.58 1.08 28.96
CA LEU A 306 5.04 1.13 27.56
C LEU A 306 5.30 2.56 27.07
N ILE A 307 4.60 3.53 27.66
CA ILE A 307 4.80 4.97 27.42
C ILE A 307 4.71 5.74 28.74
N ALA A 308 5.41 6.85 28.83
CA ALA A 308 5.40 7.77 29.96
C ALA A 308 4.47 8.96 29.73
N LYS A 309 4.46 9.55 28.51
CA LYS A 309 3.68 10.75 28.21
C LYS A 309 3.36 10.86 26.71
N ALA A 310 2.08 10.72 26.40
CA ALA A 310 1.57 10.86 25.04
C ALA A 310 1.25 12.31 24.67
N MET A 311 1.43 12.65 23.39
CA MET A 311 0.90 13.87 22.78
C MET A 311 -0.18 13.53 21.74
N LEU A 312 -1.41 13.94 22.01
CA LEU A 312 -2.55 13.77 21.11
C LEU A 312 -2.79 15.06 20.29
N VAL A 313 -2.49 15.00 19.01
CA VAL A 313 -2.60 16.11 18.06
C VAL A 313 -3.94 16.01 17.32
N VAL A 314 -4.77 17.07 17.39
CA VAL A 314 -6.14 17.07 16.84
C VAL A 314 -6.46 18.33 16.04
N PRO A 315 -7.47 18.31 15.16
CA PRO A 315 -7.97 19.54 14.53
C PRO A 315 -8.45 20.56 15.56
N GLY A 316 -8.26 21.85 15.28
CA GLY A 316 -8.61 22.93 16.22
C GLY A 316 -10.06 22.92 16.70
N HIS A 317 -11.00 22.58 15.80
CA HIS A 317 -12.42 22.49 16.14
C HIS A 317 -12.77 21.22 16.94
N CYS A 318 -11.92 20.19 16.93
CA CYS A 318 -12.10 18.94 17.70
C CYS A 318 -11.49 18.99 19.10
N LEU A 319 -10.62 19.98 19.42
CA LEU A 319 -9.84 20.02 20.65
C LEU A 319 -10.68 19.81 21.93
N ALA A 320 -11.73 20.60 22.09
CA ALA A 320 -12.60 20.54 23.26
C ALA A 320 -13.51 19.29 23.27
N GLN A 321 -13.78 18.69 22.11
CA GLN A 321 -14.47 17.41 22.03
C GLN A 321 -13.55 16.29 22.50
N ALA A 322 -12.33 16.22 21.96
CA ALA A 322 -11.34 15.21 22.31
C ALA A 322 -11.03 15.22 23.82
N ALA A 323 -10.79 16.39 24.42
CA ALA A 323 -10.55 16.50 25.86
C ALA A 323 -11.73 16.00 26.71
N ARG A 324 -12.97 16.30 26.29
CA ARG A 324 -14.18 15.85 27.00
C ARG A 324 -14.38 14.36 26.88
N GLU A 325 -14.21 13.78 25.69
CA GLU A 325 -14.36 12.34 25.48
C GLU A 325 -13.28 11.57 26.23
N PHE A 326 -12.05 12.09 26.26
CA PHE A 326 -10.97 11.53 27.07
C PHE A 326 -11.36 11.49 28.56
N LEU A 327 -11.78 12.62 29.14
CA LEU A 327 -12.17 12.69 30.56
C LEU A 327 -13.49 11.98 30.87
N ALA A 328 -14.40 11.85 29.90
CA ALA A 328 -15.62 11.05 30.07
C ALA A 328 -15.28 9.57 30.20
N LEU A 329 -14.33 9.08 29.39
CA LEU A 329 -13.85 7.70 29.48
C LEU A 329 -12.96 7.51 30.70
N TYR A 330 -12.03 8.43 31.00
CA TYR A 330 -11.12 8.37 32.14
C TYR A 330 -11.22 9.63 33.03
N PRO A 331 -12.16 9.68 33.99
CA PRO A 331 -12.41 10.87 34.80
C PRO A 331 -11.24 11.32 35.68
N VAL A 332 -10.33 10.40 36.01
CA VAL A 332 -9.16 10.65 36.86
C VAL A 332 -7.90 11.03 36.07
N ALA A 333 -7.97 11.04 34.73
CA ALA A 333 -6.81 11.33 33.89
C ALA A 333 -6.37 12.81 34.01
N ARG A 334 -5.06 13.00 34.13
CA ARG A 334 -4.39 14.31 34.13
C ARG A 334 -4.03 14.69 32.71
N ILE A 335 -4.89 15.47 32.05
CA ILE A 335 -4.63 15.97 30.70
C ILE A 335 -4.28 17.45 30.68
N LEU A 336 -3.39 17.82 29.77
CA LEU A 336 -3.02 19.21 29.49
C LEU A 336 -3.50 19.58 28.09
N VAL A 337 -4.29 20.64 27.94
CA VAL A 337 -4.90 21.04 26.66
C VAL A 337 -4.30 22.35 26.16
N ALA A 338 -4.00 22.45 24.87
CA ALA A 338 -3.47 23.67 24.24
C ALA A 338 -3.93 23.90 22.79
N ASP A 339 -4.10 25.16 22.44
CA ASP A 339 -4.30 25.66 21.08
C ASP A 339 -3.25 26.71 20.71
N GLU A 340 -3.34 27.28 19.51
CA GLU A 340 -2.41 28.30 19.02
C GLU A 340 -2.35 29.57 19.89
N THR A 341 -3.40 29.88 20.65
CA THR A 341 -3.44 31.05 21.55
C THR A 341 -2.53 30.87 22.76
N ASN A 342 -2.19 29.63 23.11
CA ASN A 342 -1.20 29.31 24.14
C ASN A 342 0.25 29.57 23.67
N PHE A 343 0.48 29.75 22.36
CA PHE A 343 1.83 29.85 21.77
C PHE A 343 2.27 31.27 21.38
N THR A 344 1.60 32.31 21.89
CA THR A 344 2.17 33.67 21.94
C THR A 344 3.45 33.69 22.81
N LYS A 345 4.44 34.53 22.51
CA LYS A 345 5.79 34.50 23.10
C LYS A 345 5.82 34.27 24.62
N ASP A 346 5.06 35.06 25.40
CA ASP A 346 5.03 34.95 26.88
C ASP A 346 4.27 33.72 27.40
N LYS A 347 3.20 33.30 26.72
CA LYS A 347 2.38 32.14 27.12
C LYS A 347 3.03 30.81 26.75
N ARG A 348 3.80 30.79 25.65
CA ARG A 348 4.52 29.60 25.15
C ARG A 348 5.47 29.07 26.21
N HIS A 349 6.30 29.93 26.79
CA HIS A 349 7.27 29.53 27.83
C HIS A 349 6.56 28.91 29.05
N ARG A 350 5.47 29.54 29.50
CA ARG A 350 4.66 29.03 30.63
C ARG A 350 4.03 27.67 30.34
N PHE A 351 3.48 27.50 29.13
CA PHE A 351 2.90 26.22 28.70
C PHE A 351 3.94 25.11 28.68
N LEU A 352 5.07 25.34 28.00
CA LEU A 352 6.15 24.36 27.88
C LEU A 352 6.74 23.98 29.24
N SER A 353 6.95 24.96 30.13
CA SER A 353 7.43 24.72 31.49
C SER A 353 6.46 23.84 32.29
N ARG A 354 5.15 24.09 32.17
CA ARG A 354 4.11 23.28 32.84
C ARG A 354 4.00 21.87 32.25
N ALA A 355 4.22 21.73 30.94
CA ALA A 355 4.23 20.45 30.26
C ALA A 355 5.41 19.57 30.71
N ALA A 356 6.57 20.18 30.95
CA ALA A 356 7.79 19.50 31.41
C ALA A 356 7.77 19.14 32.91
N THR A 357 7.34 20.07 33.77
CA THR A 357 7.50 19.94 35.25
C THR A 357 6.47 19.07 35.95
N ALA A 358 5.29 18.85 35.35
CA ALA A 358 4.23 18.05 35.94
C ALA A 358 4.03 16.70 35.24
N THR A 359 3.53 15.71 35.98
CA THR A 359 3.18 14.38 35.47
C THR A 359 1.81 14.43 34.79
N TRP A 360 1.77 14.42 33.46
CA TRP A 360 0.56 14.41 32.64
C TRP A 360 0.39 13.03 31.98
N ASP A 361 -0.85 12.54 31.93
CA ASP A 361 -1.24 11.33 31.19
C ASP A 361 -1.20 11.56 29.68
N ALA A 362 -1.72 12.70 29.24
CA ALA A 362 -1.66 13.12 27.86
C ALA A 362 -1.60 14.64 27.72
N ILE A 363 -0.95 15.11 26.67
CA ILE A 363 -1.04 16.50 26.20
C ILE A 363 -1.88 16.52 24.93
N ILE A 364 -3.02 17.21 24.93
CA ILE A 364 -3.89 17.37 23.77
C ILE A 364 -3.64 18.73 23.14
N ILE A 365 -3.23 18.76 21.87
CA ILE A 365 -2.80 19.98 21.17
C ILE A 365 -3.41 20.09 19.77
N THR A 366 -3.63 21.31 19.28
CA THR A 366 -4.12 21.51 17.90
C THR A 366 -3.03 21.26 16.85
N HIS A 367 -3.41 20.82 15.64
CA HIS A 367 -2.49 20.70 14.49
C HIS A 367 -1.69 22.00 14.25
N SER A 368 -2.34 23.15 14.43
CA SER A 368 -1.72 24.47 14.23
C SER A 368 -0.72 24.82 15.33
N ALA A 369 -0.96 24.37 16.56
CA ALA A 369 -0.07 24.61 17.69
C ALA A 369 1.13 23.65 17.72
N PHE A 370 0.96 22.43 17.21
CA PHE A 370 2.00 21.41 17.13
C PHE A 370 3.30 21.89 16.47
N ARG A 371 3.19 22.69 15.40
CA ARG A 371 4.33 23.24 14.66
C ARG A 371 5.28 24.11 15.50
N PHE A 372 4.82 24.61 16.65
CA PHE A 372 5.61 25.50 17.51
C PHE A 372 6.45 24.76 18.55
N ILE A 373 6.30 23.43 18.63
CA ILE A 373 7.15 22.56 19.45
C ILE A 373 8.28 22.08 18.55
N GLY A 374 9.53 22.44 18.85
CA GLY A 374 10.70 21.99 18.09
C GLY A 374 11.22 20.63 18.53
N VAL A 375 12.09 20.02 17.70
CA VAL A 375 13.01 18.96 18.12
C VAL A 375 14.34 19.57 18.59
N PRO A 376 15.16 18.86 19.38
CA PRO A 376 16.52 19.30 19.68
C PRO A 376 17.33 19.57 18.40
N SER A 377 17.96 20.74 18.30
CA SER A 377 18.79 21.10 17.14
C SER A 377 19.94 20.13 16.92
N ALA A 378 20.53 19.61 18.00
CA ALA A 378 21.57 18.59 17.96
C ALA A 378 21.09 17.29 17.28
N PHE A 379 19.82 16.90 17.46
CA PHE A 379 19.27 15.73 16.78
C PHE A 379 19.07 15.98 15.28
N GLU A 380 18.54 17.14 14.90
CA GLU A 380 18.36 17.49 13.49
C GLU A 380 19.73 17.57 12.76
N GLN A 381 20.75 18.10 13.44
CA GLN A 381 22.13 18.10 12.95
C GLN A 381 22.69 16.68 12.82
N GLN A 382 22.52 15.83 13.84
CA GLN A 382 22.99 14.44 13.80
C GLN A 382 22.30 13.65 12.68
N MET A 383 20.99 13.82 12.48
CA MET A 383 20.25 13.14 11.41
C MET A 383 20.82 13.49 10.01
N ILE A 384 21.19 14.76 9.80
CA ILE A 384 21.84 15.19 8.55
C ILE A 384 23.28 14.65 8.45
N GLN A 385 23.98 14.58 9.58
CA GLN A 385 25.34 14.04 9.64
C GLN A 385 25.37 12.53 9.33
N ASP A 386 24.44 11.76 9.88
CA ASP A 386 24.29 10.32 9.61
C ASP A 386 24.03 10.07 8.11
N GLU A 387 23.20 10.92 7.48
CA GLU A 387 22.92 10.84 6.04
C GLU A 387 24.16 11.21 5.19
N LEU A 388 24.97 12.19 5.66
CA LEU A 388 26.26 12.53 5.04
C LEU A 388 27.27 11.38 5.12
N GLU A 389 27.37 10.73 6.28
CA GLU A 389 28.25 9.57 6.50
C GLU A 389 27.83 8.38 5.63
N LEU A 390 26.52 8.13 5.50
CA LEU A 390 26.00 7.12 4.58
C LEU A 390 26.46 7.39 3.14
N TYR A 391 26.33 8.63 2.65
CA TYR A 391 26.79 8.99 1.30
C TYR A 391 28.31 8.89 1.15
N GLU A 392 29.09 9.13 2.21
CA GLU A 392 30.54 8.88 2.22
C GLU A 392 30.88 7.41 2.09
N GLN A 393 30.21 6.54 2.86
CA GLN A 393 30.38 5.10 2.76
C GLN A 393 29.99 4.60 1.36
N LEU A 394 28.88 5.09 0.79
CA LEU A 394 28.47 4.73 -0.56
C LEU A 394 29.53 5.13 -1.60
N LEU A 395 30.13 6.33 -1.49
CA LEU A 395 31.22 6.77 -2.38
C LEU A 395 32.45 5.84 -2.34
N THR A 396 32.72 5.16 -1.22
CA THR A 396 33.81 4.17 -1.15
C THR A 396 33.48 2.85 -1.83
N LYS A 397 32.20 2.48 -1.89
CA LYS A 397 31.71 1.24 -2.52
C LYS A 397 31.51 1.39 -4.04
N VAL A 398 31.29 2.60 -4.52
CA VAL A 398 31.13 2.86 -5.96
C VAL A 398 32.46 2.63 -6.68
N GLU A 399 32.43 1.77 -7.70
CA GLU A 399 33.59 1.50 -8.56
C GLU A 399 34.14 2.80 -9.18
N SER A 400 35.45 2.85 -9.43
CA SER A 400 36.11 4.07 -9.90
C SER A 400 35.67 4.53 -11.30
N ASP A 401 35.12 3.62 -12.10
CA ASP A 401 34.62 3.86 -13.45
C ASP A 401 33.15 4.35 -13.49
N ASP A 402 32.33 4.11 -12.44
CA ASP A 402 30.97 4.68 -12.33
C ASP A 402 30.98 6.18 -11.91
N ARG A 403 31.44 7.02 -12.83
CA ARG A 403 31.55 8.48 -12.64
C ARG A 403 30.20 9.17 -12.42
N VAL A 404 29.10 8.59 -12.93
CA VAL A 404 27.76 9.20 -12.86
C VAL A 404 27.21 9.12 -11.44
N SER A 405 27.27 7.94 -10.83
CA SER A 405 26.84 7.74 -9.45
C SER A 405 27.67 8.55 -8.45
N ARG A 406 29.00 8.63 -8.65
CA ARG A 406 29.88 9.46 -7.81
C ARG A 406 29.48 10.94 -7.84
N LYS A 407 29.28 11.51 -9.03
CA LYS A 407 28.86 12.92 -9.18
C LYS A 407 27.50 13.20 -8.54
N ARG A 408 26.56 12.24 -8.60
CA ARG A 408 25.25 12.36 -7.94
C ARG A 408 25.39 12.38 -6.42
N LEU A 409 26.18 11.47 -5.85
CA LEU A 409 26.48 11.43 -4.42
C LEU A 409 27.14 12.71 -3.93
N GLU A 410 28.13 13.25 -4.66
CA GLU A 410 28.80 14.51 -4.32
C GLU A 410 27.82 15.70 -4.24
N ARG A 411 26.89 15.80 -5.20
CA ARG A 411 25.85 16.85 -5.20
C ARG A 411 24.88 16.72 -4.02
N LEU A 412 24.46 15.50 -3.69
CA LEU A 412 23.56 15.27 -2.54
C LEU A 412 24.26 15.66 -1.23
N LYS A 413 25.55 15.34 -1.09
CA LYS A 413 26.36 15.76 0.05
C LYS A 413 26.46 17.27 0.17
N GLU A 414 26.66 17.99 -0.95
CA GLU A 414 26.72 19.46 -0.95
C GLU A 414 25.42 20.07 -0.42
N GLY A 415 24.25 19.60 -0.87
CA GLY A 415 22.96 20.08 -0.38
C GLY A 415 22.70 19.77 1.10
N LEU A 416 23.14 18.62 1.60
CA LEU A 416 23.06 18.31 3.04
C LEU A 416 23.99 19.20 3.87
N LYS A 417 25.19 19.53 3.37
CA LYS A 417 26.12 20.46 4.04
C LYS A 417 25.54 21.87 4.14
N GLU A 418 24.95 22.39 3.06
CA GLU A 418 24.25 23.69 3.09
C GLU A 418 23.13 23.71 4.14
N ARG A 419 22.37 22.61 4.24
CA ARG A 419 21.30 22.47 5.23
C ARG A 419 21.83 22.41 6.66
N LEU A 420 22.96 21.75 6.88
CA LEU A 420 23.63 21.66 8.18
C LEU A 420 24.11 23.05 8.64
N GLU A 421 24.71 23.83 7.75
CA GLU A 421 25.13 25.22 8.01
C GLU A 421 23.95 26.13 8.39
N ALA A 422 22.81 25.97 7.70
CA ALA A 422 21.59 26.72 8.00
C ALA A 422 20.98 26.39 9.39
N LEU A 423 21.21 25.18 9.90
CA LEU A 423 20.75 24.78 11.24
C LEU A 423 21.69 25.25 12.35
N ALA A 424 23.00 25.31 12.10
CA ALA A 424 23.99 25.78 13.07
C ALA A 424 23.77 27.24 13.50
N THR A 425 23.08 28.05 12.68
CA THR A 425 22.77 29.46 12.96
C THR A 425 21.49 29.67 13.79
N ARG A 426 20.68 28.63 14.06
CA ARG A 426 19.50 28.74 14.93
C ARG A 426 19.86 28.60 16.41
N LYS A 427 19.73 29.70 17.16
CA LYS A 427 19.65 29.67 18.63
C LYS A 427 18.17 29.68 19.03
N ASP A 428 17.69 28.62 19.66
CA ASP A 428 16.34 28.61 20.24
C ASP A 428 16.46 28.20 21.72
N ASP A 429 16.25 29.16 22.63
CA ASP A 429 16.34 28.99 24.10
C ASP A 429 15.07 28.35 24.70
N LEU A 430 14.33 27.55 23.93
CA LEU A 430 12.99 27.08 24.30
C LEU A 430 12.93 25.56 24.41
N LEU A 431 12.20 25.08 25.42
CA LEU A 431 11.98 23.64 25.65
C LEU A 431 11.41 22.98 24.39
N THR A 432 12.09 21.94 23.94
CA THR A 432 11.76 21.09 22.80
C THR A 432 10.85 19.94 23.22
N ILE A 433 10.43 19.13 22.26
CA ILE A 433 9.67 17.89 22.53
C ILE A 433 10.39 16.95 23.51
N SER A 434 11.73 16.99 23.55
CA SER A 434 12.55 16.19 24.46
C SER A 434 12.39 16.62 25.91
N GLU A 435 12.54 17.91 26.23
CA GLU A 435 12.42 18.37 27.62
C GLU A 435 10.98 18.33 28.14
N ILE A 436 9.98 18.36 27.24
CA ILE A 436 8.60 18.07 27.63
C ILE A 436 8.45 16.61 28.09
N GLY A 437 9.32 15.71 27.63
CA GLY A 437 9.31 14.29 27.97
C GLY A 437 8.21 13.51 27.26
N ILE A 438 7.85 13.91 26.03
CA ILE A 438 6.96 13.12 25.18
C ILE A 438 7.73 11.91 24.62
N ASP A 439 7.08 10.75 24.60
CA ASP A 439 7.63 9.51 24.05
C ASP A 439 6.67 8.76 23.10
N GLN A 440 5.49 9.34 22.82
CA GLN A 440 4.60 8.89 21.76
C GLN A 440 3.75 10.06 21.22
N ILE A 441 3.60 10.11 19.89
CA ILE A 441 2.74 11.08 19.20
C ILE A 441 1.55 10.34 18.60
N ILE A 442 0.34 10.83 18.86
CA ILE A 442 -0.89 10.33 18.26
C ILE A 442 -1.53 11.47 17.46
N VAL A 443 -1.85 11.26 16.19
CA VAL A 443 -2.43 12.28 15.31
C VAL A 443 -3.82 11.85 14.84
N ASP A 444 -4.85 12.61 15.22
CA ASP A 444 -6.20 12.48 14.67
C ASP A 444 -6.32 13.26 13.35
N GLU A 445 -7.25 12.85 12.48
CA GLU A 445 -7.38 13.38 11.12
C GLU A 445 -6.02 13.49 10.38
N ALA A 446 -5.22 12.41 10.47
CA ALA A 446 -3.85 12.31 9.96
C ALA A 446 -3.71 12.54 8.44
N GLN A 447 -4.82 12.57 7.69
CA GLN A 447 -4.81 12.92 6.27
C GLN A 447 -4.15 14.27 5.98
N GLU A 448 -4.13 15.21 6.94
CA GLU A 448 -3.46 16.51 6.79
C GLU A 448 -1.93 16.42 6.78
N PHE A 449 -1.34 15.25 7.12
CA PHE A 449 0.12 15.06 7.28
C PHE A 449 0.75 14.10 6.25
N ARG A 450 0.01 13.70 5.20
CA ARG A 450 0.46 12.65 4.25
C ARG A 450 1.29 13.13 3.07
N LYS A 451 1.49 14.44 2.92
CA LYS A 451 2.29 15.01 1.81
C LYS A 451 3.72 15.24 2.27
N LEU A 452 4.52 14.18 2.39
CA LEU A 452 5.95 14.28 2.72
C LEU A 452 6.76 14.51 1.43
N SER A 453 7.82 15.32 1.50
CA SER A 453 8.70 15.52 0.34
C SER A 453 9.52 14.27 0.06
N PHE A 454 9.75 13.99 -1.23
CA PHE A 454 10.60 12.89 -1.69
C PHE A 454 11.34 13.28 -2.96
N ALA A 455 12.52 12.69 -3.16
CA ALA A 455 13.29 12.84 -4.38
C ALA A 455 12.74 11.91 -5.48
N THR A 456 12.73 12.40 -6.72
CA THR A 456 12.27 11.61 -7.88
C THR A 456 12.76 12.22 -9.19
N ASN A 457 13.09 11.38 -10.17
CA ASN A 457 13.32 11.81 -11.54
C ASN A 457 12.02 12.09 -12.32
N MET A 458 10.87 11.70 -11.76
CA MET A 458 9.54 11.93 -12.33
C MET A 458 8.95 13.30 -11.97
N SER A 459 9.74 14.28 -11.53
CA SER A 459 9.23 15.58 -11.05
C SER A 459 8.48 16.40 -12.12
N THR A 460 8.74 16.12 -13.40
CA THR A 460 8.04 16.76 -14.54
C THR A 460 6.77 16.02 -14.97
N LEU A 461 6.54 14.81 -14.44
CA LEU A 461 5.42 13.96 -14.79
C LEU A 461 4.17 14.37 -13.99
N LYS A 462 3.08 14.68 -14.69
CA LYS A 462 1.82 15.03 -14.03
C LYS A 462 1.30 13.84 -13.21
N GLY A 463 0.82 14.10 -11.99
CA GLY A 463 0.38 13.06 -11.04
C GLY A 463 1.41 12.72 -9.96
N VAL A 464 2.66 13.16 -10.11
CA VAL A 464 3.69 13.11 -9.08
C VAL A 464 3.96 14.53 -8.58
N ASP A 465 3.73 14.77 -7.29
CA ASP A 465 4.09 16.04 -6.64
C ASP A 465 5.16 15.75 -5.57
N PRO A 466 6.46 16.01 -5.87
CA PRO A 466 7.55 15.73 -4.93
C PRO A 466 7.62 16.75 -3.79
N ASN A 467 6.93 17.89 -3.92
CA ASN A 467 6.98 18.95 -2.92
C ASN A 467 5.96 18.67 -1.82
N GLY A 468 6.48 18.25 -0.66
CA GLY A 468 5.67 18.01 0.53
C GLY A 468 5.25 19.30 1.24
N SER A 469 4.36 19.12 2.22
CA SER A 469 3.94 20.17 3.14
C SER A 469 4.88 20.28 4.34
N GLN A 470 5.08 21.51 4.83
CA GLN A 470 5.85 21.75 6.06
C GLN A 470 5.27 20.99 7.27
N ARG A 471 3.95 20.80 7.32
CA ARG A 471 3.26 20.04 8.39
C ARG A 471 3.69 18.57 8.40
N ALA A 472 3.71 17.93 7.24
CA ALA A 472 4.18 16.54 7.11
C ALA A 472 5.65 16.41 7.51
N TRP A 473 6.50 17.32 7.03
CA TRP A 473 7.92 17.33 7.42
C TRP A 473 8.12 17.46 8.93
N ASP A 474 7.39 18.37 9.58
CA ASP A 474 7.45 18.58 11.03
C ASP A 474 7.04 17.33 11.82
N LEU A 475 5.98 16.63 11.40
CA LEU A 475 5.61 15.34 11.98
C LEU A 475 6.69 14.27 11.76
N TYR A 476 7.26 14.20 10.56
CA TYR A 476 8.29 13.23 10.20
C TYR A 476 9.51 13.36 11.11
N VAL A 477 10.08 14.56 11.22
CA VAL A 477 11.27 14.81 12.05
C VAL A 477 11.00 14.49 13.52
N LYS A 478 9.83 14.90 14.05
CA LYS A 478 9.44 14.57 15.43
C LYS A 478 9.25 13.09 15.65
N SER A 479 8.60 12.38 14.72
CA SER A 479 8.42 10.93 14.81
C SER A 479 9.77 10.21 14.83
N ARG A 480 10.75 10.62 14.00
CA ARG A 480 12.11 10.07 14.02
C ARG A 480 12.84 10.35 15.31
N PHE A 481 12.69 11.54 15.88
CA PHE A 481 13.26 11.83 17.20
C PHE A 481 12.67 10.92 18.28
N ILE A 482 11.34 10.79 18.34
CA ILE A 482 10.67 9.95 19.34
C ILE A 482 11.02 8.48 19.13
N GLU A 483 11.23 8.02 17.89
CA GLU A 483 11.67 6.65 17.60
C GLU A 483 13.00 6.32 18.28
N THR A 484 13.90 7.29 18.46
CA THR A 484 15.15 7.07 19.25
C THR A 484 14.92 6.93 20.75
N LYS A 485 13.77 7.40 21.25
CA LYS A 485 13.39 7.34 22.68
C LYS A 485 12.53 6.12 22.99
N ASN A 486 11.62 5.77 22.09
CA ASN A 486 10.72 4.63 22.23
C ASN A 486 10.55 3.92 20.87
N PRO A 487 11.54 3.08 20.49
CA PRO A 487 11.56 2.38 19.20
C PRO A 487 10.28 1.57 18.96
N GLY A 488 9.75 1.64 17.73
CA GLY A 488 8.54 0.95 17.30
C GLY A 488 7.24 1.57 17.82
N ARG A 489 7.28 2.61 18.68
CA ARG A 489 6.08 3.18 19.33
C ARG A 489 5.90 4.68 19.12
N ALA A 490 6.74 5.31 18.30
CA ALA A 490 6.79 6.76 18.22
C ALA A 490 5.51 7.42 17.70
N LEU A 491 4.78 6.75 16.79
CA LEU A 491 3.71 7.38 16.02
C LEU A 491 2.47 6.50 15.87
N VAL A 492 1.32 7.03 16.27
CA VAL A 492 0.00 6.50 15.92
C VAL A 492 -0.74 7.52 15.07
N LEU A 493 -1.27 7.09 13.94
CA LEU A 493 -2.09 7.92 13.06
C LEU A 493 -3.54 7.45 13.12
N ALA A 494 -4.50 8.36 12.97
CA ALA A 494 -5.91 8.02 12.87
C ALA A 494 -6.59 8.85 11.78
N SER A 495 -7.35 8.21 10.89
CA SER A 495 -8.07 8.90 9.82
C SER A 495 -9.30 8.12 9.38
N GLY A 496 -10.37 8.84 9.05
CA GLY A 496 -11.58 8.25 8.43
C GLY A 496 -11.46 8.05 6.93
N THR A 497 -10.45 8.66 6.32
CA THR A 497 -10.24 8.71 4.88
C THR A 497 -8.76 8.48 4.62
N PRO A 498 -8.28 7.24 4.84
CA PRO A 498 -6.86 6.97 5.07
C PRO A 498 -5.98 7.25 3.86
N ILE A 499 -6.55 7.19 2.66
CA ILE A 499 -5.97 7.57 1.37
C ILE A 499 -7.00 8.48 0.67
N THR A 500 -6.54 9.53 -0.04
CA THR A 500 -7.47 10.37 -0.80
C THR A 500 -7.29 10.29 -2.30
N ASN A 501 -6.08 10.44 -2.83
CA ASN A 501 -5.96 10.54 -4.30
C ASN A 501 -4.56 10.42 -4.93
N THR A 502 -3.47 10.10 -4.21
CA THR A 502 -2.14 9.99 -4.87
C THR A 502 -1.27 8.86 -4.36
N LEU A 503 -0.50 8.27 -5.28
CA LEU A 503 0.58 7.30 -5.03
C LEU A 503 1.57 7.80 -3.96
N GLY A 504 1.90 9.10 -3.99
CA GLY A 504 2.78 9.74 -3.02
C GLY A 504 2.26 9.71 -1.57
N GLU A 505 0.93 9.70 -1.35
CA GLU A 505 0.37 9.59 0.01
C GLU A 505 0.63 8.20 0.61
N MET A 506 0.49 7.14 -0.19
CA MET A 506 0.73 5.77 0.29
C MET A 506 2.22 5.55 0.59
N PHE A 507 3.10 6.02 -0.29
CA PHE A 507 4.54 6.01 -0.05
C PHE A 507 4.90 6.81 1.22
N SER A 508 4.30 7.98 1.43
CA SER A 508 4.52 8.78 2.64
C SER A 508 4.09 8.05 3.91
N LEU A 509 2.92 7.40 3.89
CA LEU A 509 2.45 6.58 5.02
C LEU A 509 3.36 5.40 5.32
N GLN A 510 3.86 4.71 4.28
CA GLN A 510 4.85 3.65 4.45
C GLN A 510 6.19 4.19 4.97
N ARG A 511 6.61 5.40 4.59
CA ARG A 511 7.80 6.04 5.18
C ARG A 511 7.60 6.40 6.65
N TYR A 512 6.40 6.79 7.06
CA TYR A 512 6.11 7.07 8.48
C TYR A 512 6.15 5.80 9.34
N LEU A 513 5.47 4.72 8.89
CA LEU A 513 5.15 3.58 9.77
C LEU A 513 5.81 2.26 9.35
N GLY A 514 6.38 2.16 8.15
CA GLY A 514 6.91 0.92 7.57
C GLY A 514 8.25 1.10 6.86
N TYR A 515 9.08 2.06 7.30
CA TYR A 515 10.32 2.42 6.61
C TYR A 515 11.34 1.27 6.53
N ALA A 516 11.48 0.49 7.60
CA ALA A 516 12.35 -0.70 7.60
C ALA A 516 11.91 -1.72 6.53
N ALA A 517 10.59 -1.98 6.44
CA ALA A 517 10.04 -2.89 5.44
C ALA A 517 10.22 -2.38 3.99
N LEU A 518 10.30 -1.06 3.79
CA LEU A 518 10.67 -0.46 2.51
C LEU A 518 12.16 -0.67 2.20
N LEU A 519 13.05 -0.40 3.17
CA LEU A 519 14.50 -0.60 3.04
C LEU A 519 14.85 -2.06 2.68
N ASP A 520 14.30 -3.03 3.41
CA ASP A 520 14.55 -4.46 3.17
C ASP A 520 14.16 -4.90 1.75
N ARG A 521 13.18 -4.21 1.16
CA ARG A 521 12.68 -4.45 -0.20
C ARG A 521 13.36 -3.59 -1.27
N GLY A 522 14.24 -2.68 -0.89
CA GLY A 522 14.86 -1.70 -1.79
C GLY A 522 13.86 -0.68 -2.34
N LEU A 523 12.80 -0.38 -1.59
CA LEU A 523 11.69 0.51 -1.98
C LEU A 523 11.65 1.81 -1.17
N HIS A 524 12.70 2.11 -0.40
CA HIS A 524 12.76 3.31 0.45
C HIS A 524 12.86 4.62 -0.35
N GLU A 525 13.29 4.52 -1.61
CA GLU A 525 13.26 5.61 -2.59
C GLU A 525 12.01 5.57 -3.45
N PHE A 526 11.45 6.74 -3.75
CA PHE A 526 10.17 6.85 -4.47
C PHE A 526 10.26 6.24 -5.87
N ASP A 527 11.36 6.41 -6.60
CA ASP A 527 11.49 5.91 -7.97
C ASP A 527 11.53 4.36 -8.02
N ALA A 528 12.16 3.70 -7.05
CA ALA A 528 12.13 2.24 -6.94
C ALA A 528 10.74 1.71 -6.54
N TRP A 529 10.09 2.42 -5.61
CA TRP A 529 8.70 2.13 -5.22
C TRP A 529 7.75 2.30 -6.40
N ALA A 530 7.87 3.41 -7.14
CA ALA A 530 7.08 3.72 -8.32
C ALA A 530 7.29 2.69 -9.43
N SER A 531 8.54 2.29 -9.73
CA SER A 531 8.84 1.24 -10.71
C SER A 531 8.26 -0.14 -10.33
N THR A 532 8.01 -0.38 -9.04
CA THR A 532 7.39 -1.64 -8.56
C THR A 532 5.87 -1.59 -8.59
N PHE A 533 5.26 -0.46 -8.22
CA PHE A 533 3.81 -0.38 -7.96
C PHE A 533 3.01 0.60 -8.81
N GLY A 534 3.60 1.57 -9.49
CA GLY A 534 2.85 2.58 -10.24
C GLY A 534 3.27 2.72 -11.69
N ASP A 535 2.33 2.89 -12.61
CA ASP A 535 2.49 2.89 -14.06
C ASP A 535 1.98 4.18 -14.70
N VAL A 536 2.48 4.46 -15.91
CA VAL A 536 2.18 5.69 -16.64
C VAL A 536 1.14 5.43 -17.73
N SER A 537 0.18 6.34 -17.85
CA SER A 537 -0.75 6.39 -18.97
C SER A 537 -0.56 7.69 -19.74
N THR A 538 -0.62 7.60 -21.08
CA THR A 538 -0.64 8.78 -21.94
C THR A 538 -2.07 8.97 -22.42
N GLN A 539 -2.63 10.15 -22.14
CA GLN A 539 -3.96 10.53 -22.60
C GLN A 539 -3.85 11.84 -23.37
N LEU A 540 -4.68 12.02 -24.39
CA LEU A 540 -4.79 13.30 -25.08
C LEU A 540 -5.46 14.30 -24.13
N GLU A 541 -4.72 15.36 -23.75
CA GLU A 541 -5.27 16.46 -22.97
C GLU A 541 -5.33 17.73 -23.81
N LEU A 542 -6.46 18.41 -23.72
CA LEU A 542 -6.62 19.74 -24.24
C LEU A 542 -5.78 20.73 -23.39
N GLN A 543 -4.93 21.51 -24.04
CA GLN A 543 -4.10 22.53 -23.39
C GLN A 543 -4.90 23.83 -23.21
N PRO A 544 -4.46 24.76 -22.34
CA PRO A 544 -5.05 26.11 -22.23
C PRO A 544 -5.04 26.94 -23.53
N SER A 545 -4.38 26.45 -24.58
CA SER A 545 -4.30 27.02 -25.93
C SER A 545 -5.20 26.29 -26.95
N GLY A 546 -6.13 25.44 -26.49
CA GLY A 546 -7.06 24.69 -27.35
C GLY A 546 -6.51 23.56 -28.21
N LYS A 547 -5.22 23.29 -28.13
CA LYS A 547 -4.58 22.19 -28.86
C LYS A 547 -4.56 20.95 -27.98
N TYR A 548 -4.98 19.80 -28.51
CA TYR A 548 -4.80 18.51 -27.84
C TYR A 548 -3.33 18.13 -27.91
N LYS A 549 -2.77 17.77 -26.76
CA LYS A 549 -1.41 17.26 -26.65
C LYS A 549 -1.45 15.94 -25.90
N PRO A 550 -0.72 14.91 -26.34
CA PRO A 550 -0.51 13.73 -25.51
C PRO A 550 0.20 14.15 -24.22
N VAL A 551 -0.43 13.89 -23.08
CA VAL A 551 0.17 14.12 -21.77
C VAL A 551 0.25 12.79 -21.05
N THR A 552 1.48 12.45 -20.68
CA THR A 552 1.78 11.28 -19.87
C THR A 552 1.59 11.63 -18.40
N ARG A 553 0.95 10.72 -17.65
CA ARG A 553 0.64 10.85 -16.22
C ARG A 553 1.01 9.57 -15.49
N PHE A 554 1.40 9.71 -14.23
CA PHE A 554 1.48 8.59 -13.31
C PHE A 554 0.08 8.31 -12.76
N ALA A 555 -0.57 7.23 -13.21
CA ALA A 555 -2.03 7.11 -13.10
C ALA A 555 -2.53 5.66 -12.94
N THR A 556 -1.66 4.67 -12.76
CA THR A 556 -2.11 3.29 -12.60
C THR A 556 -1.30 2.60 -11.53
N PHE A 557 -1.92 1.77 -10.71
CA PHE A 557 -1.28 0.89 -9.75
C PHE A 557 -1.21 -0.52 -10.33
N VAL A 558 -0.09 -1.19 -10.13
CA VAL A 558 0.16 -2.59 -10.48
C VAL A 558 0.70 -3.30 -9.24
N ASN A 559 0.58 -4.62 -9.20
CA ASN A 559 0.99 -5.41 -8.02
C ASN A 559 0.29 -4.89 -6.73
N VAL A 560 -0.99 -4.53 -6.86
CA VAL A 560 -1.79 -3.90 -5.80
C VAL A 560 -1.88 -4.77 -4.53
N PRO A 561 -2.09 -6.09 -4.58
CA PRO A 561 -2.23 -6.89 -3.36
C PRO A 561 -0.99 -6.83 -2.47
N GLU A 562 0.21 -6.85 -3.04
CA GLU A 562 1.46 -6.75 -2.28
C GLU A 562 1.61 -5.38 -1.62
N LEU A 563 1.26 -4.32 -2.35
CA LEU A 563 1.26 -2.95 -1.84
C LEU A 563 0.29 -2.79 -0.66
N ILE A 564 -0.91 -3.36 -0.78
CA ILE A 564 -1.93 -3.32 0.28
C ILE A 564 -1.54 -4.19 1.46
N ALA A 565 -0.93 -5.36 1.26
CA ALA A 565 -0.40 -6.18 2.34
C ALA A 565 0.65 -5.42 3.16
N MET A 566 1.58 -4.71 2.48
CA MET A 566 2.54 -3.83 3.14
C MET A 566 1.85 -2.72 3.94
N PHE A 567 0.82 -2.08 3.40
CA PHE A 567 0.05 -1.05 4.12
C PHE A 567 -0.69 -1.63 5.34
N ARG A 568 -1.39 -2.77 5.18
CA ARG A 568 -2.16 -3.41 6.26
C ARG A 568 -1.29 -3.98 7.37
N SER A 569 0.01 -4.18 7.14
CA SER A 569 0.95 -4.59 8.19
C SER A 569 0.99 -3.62 9.37
N PHE A 570 0.83 -2.30 9.12
CA PHE A 570 0.76 -1.27 10.16
C PHE A 570 -0.62 -0.59 10.27
N ALA A 571 -1.52 -0.76 9.30
CA ALA A 571 -2.85 -0.15 9.32
C ALA A 571 -3.97 -1.08 9.80
N ASP A 572 -4.76 -0.64 10.80
CA ASP A 572 -6.03 -1.28 11.18
C ASP A 572 -7.16 -0.63 10.40
N VAL A 573 -7.78 -1.40 9.52
CA VAL A 573 -8.80 -0.90 8.60
C VAL A 573 -10.17 -1.31 9.11
N VAL A 574 -11.08 -0.33 9.22
CA VAL A 574 -12.50 -0.56 9.47
C VAL A 574 -13.27 0.23 8.42
N LEU A 575 -13.86 -0.47 7.46
CA LEU A 575 -14.70 0.13 6.43
C LEU A 575 -16.09 0.47 7.01
N PRO A 576 -16.85 1.37 6.36
CA PRO A 576 -18.23 1.68 6.78
C PRO A 576 -19.11 0.43 6.93
N ASP A 577 -19.00 -0.53 6.00
CA ASP A 577 -19.75 -1.78 6.05
C ASP A 577 -19.36 -2.68 7.23
N ASP A 578 -18.06 -2.73 7.57
CA ASP A 578 -17.58 -3.44 8.76
C ASP A 578 -18.16 -2.82 10.03
N LEU A 579 -18.23 -1.48 10.08
CA LEU A 579 -18.71 -0.74 11.26
C LEU A 579 -20.19 -1.05 11.57
N ARG A 580 -21.02 -1.28 10.54
CA ARG A 580 -22.45 -1.63 10.69
C ARG A 580 -22.67 -2.94 11.46
N GLN A 581 -21.66 -3.82 11.53
CA GLN A 581 -21.71 -5.04 12.34
C GLN A 581 -21.62 -4.76 13.85
N TYR A 582 -21.03 -3.62 14.23
CA TYR A 582 -20.76 -3.28 15.63
C TYR A 582 -21.72 -2.20 16.18
N VAL A 583 -22.21 -1.30 15.32
CA VAL A 583 -23.00 -0.15 15.77
C VAL A 583 -24.29 -0.02 14.97
N LYS A 584 -25.39 0.36 15.67
CA LYS A 584 -26.64 0.73 15.01
C LYS A 584 -26.46 2.10 14.35
N VAL A 585 -26.45 2.11 13.03
CA VAL A 585 -26.59 3.31 12.20
C VAL A 585 -27.95 3.28 11.50
N PRO A 586 -28.56 4.45 11.22
CA PRO A 586 -29.79 4.50 10.45
C PRO A 586 -29.59 3.96 9.02
N ALA A 587 -30.60 3.29 8.48
CA ALA A 587 -30.62 2.91 7.07
C ALA A 587 -30.86 4.15 6.18
N ILE A 588 -30.30 4.15 4.98
CA ILE A 588 -30.65 5.16 3.97
C ILE A 588 -31.92 4.67 3.28
N SER A 589 -32.95 5.52 3.18
CA SER A 589 -34.28 5.16 2.66
C SER A 589 -34.29 4.42 1.31
N THR A 590 -33.31 4.70 0.44
CA THR A 590 -33.13 4.10 -0.88
C THR A 590 -31.84 3.29 -1.02
N ASP A 591 -31.23 2.85 0.09
CA ASP A 591 -29.90 2.23 0.21
C ASP A 591 -28.70 3.09 -0.23
N LYS A 592 -28.94 4.10 -1.07
CA LYS A 592 -27.97 5.03 -1.64
C LYS A 592 -28.49 6.45 -1.62
N ARG A 593 -27.61 7.43 -1.85
CA ARG A 593 -27.96 8.83 -2.05
C ARG A 593 -29.04 8.97 -3.14
N GLN A 594 -30.04 9.81 -2.90
CA GLN A 594 -31.07 10.15 -3.87
C GLN A 594 -30.61 11.36 -4.70
N ILE A 595 -30.48 11.17 -6.01
CA ILE A 595 -30.12 12.27 -6.91
C ILE A 595 -31.40 12.95 -7.40
N LEU A 596 -31.66 14.17 -6.93
CA LEU A 596 -32.77 14.99 -7.37
C LEU A 596 -32.29 15.93 -8.49
N THR A 597 -32.89 15.78 -9.68
CA THR A 597 -32.48 16.54 -10.87
C THR A 597 -33.41 17.72 -11.16
N ALA A 598 -32.82 18.89 -11.40
CA ALA A 598 -33.49 20.06 -11.93
C ALA A 598 -33.32 20.11 -13.46
N LYS A 599 -34.39 20.43 -14.19
CA LYS A 599 -34.32 20.56 -15.65
C LYS A 599 -33.61 21.87 -16.02
N PRO A 600 -32.73 21.88 -17.04
CA PRO A 600 -32.06 23.09 -17.48
C PRO A 600 -33.07 24.08 -18.05
N THR A 601 -33.13 25.27 -17.45
CA THR A 601 -33.99 26.37 -17.87
C THR A 601 -33.52 26.95 -19.21
N PRO A 602 -34.38 27.68 -19.94
CA PRO A 602 -33.96 28.37 -21.17
C PRO A 602 -32.82 29.36 -20.94
N ALA A 603 -32.79 30.06 -19.80
CA ALA A 603 -31.71 30.99 -19.48
C ALA A 603 -30.40 30.24 -19.19
N PHE A 604 -30.47 29.12 -18.47
CA PHE A 604 -29.29 28.29 -18.22
C PHE A 604 -28.69 27.75 -19.52
N LYS A 605 -29.53 27.27 -20.46
CA LYS A 605 -29.08 26.82 -21.78
C LYS A 605 -28.41 27.94 -22.60
N ARG A 606 -28.91 29.17 -22.51
CA ARG A 606 -28.26 30.34 -23.14
C ARG A 606 -26.89 30.61 -22.50
N TYR A 607 -26.81 30.51 -21.17
CA TYR A 607 -25.54 30.65 -20.47
C TYR A 607 -24.55 29.53 -20.83
N GLN A 608 -25.02 28.29 -21.02
CA GLN A 608 -24.17 27.20 -21.52
C GLN A 608 -23.58 27.51 -22.90
N ALA A 609 -24.35 28.13 -23.81
CA ALA A 609 -23.84 28.58 -25.11
C ALA A 609 -22.79 29.71 -24.96
N LEU A 610 -22.93 30.59 -23.95
CA LEU A 610 -21.91 31.59 -23.62
C LEU A 610 -20.64 30.92 -23.07
N LEU A 611 -20.78 29.93 -22.19
CA LEU A 611 -19.64 29.16 -21.69
C LEU A 611 -18.94 28.42 -22.83
N ASP A 612 -19.67 27.85 -23.77
CA ASP A 612 -19.13 27.23 -25.00
C ASP A 612 -18.33 28.24 -25.82
N ALA A 613 -18.85 29.46 -26.01
CA ALA A 613 -18.11 30.53 -26.69
C ALA A 613 -16.84 30.94 -25.94
N ARG A 614 -16.87 31.01 -24.60
CA ARG A 614 -15.68 31.27 -23.76
C ARG A 614 -14.65 30.15 -23.88
N ILE A 615 -15.09 28.89 -23.90
CA ILE A 615 -14.21 27.73 -24.12
C ILE A 615 -13.57 27.83 -25.51
N LYS A 616 -14.34 28.09 -26.56
CA LYS A 616 -13.82 28.30 -27.92
C LYS A 616 -12.83 29.46 -28.02
N ALA A 617 -13.04 30.53 -27.28
CA ALA A 617 -12.09 31.65 -27.21
C ALA A 617 -10.79 31.28 -26.49
N ILE A 618 -10.87 30.47 -25.43
CA ILE A 618 -9.68 29.87 -24.79
C ILE A 618 -9.00 28.92 -25.78
N GLU A 619 -9.76 28.18 -26.57
CA GLU A 619 -9.24 27.22 -27.53
C GLU A 619 -8.48 27.89 -28.69
N THR A 620 -8.98 29.03 -29.18
CA THR A 620 -8.34 29.76 -30.29
C THR A 620 -7.22 30.70 -29.83
N ARG A 621 -6.94 30.78 -28.52
CA ARG A 621 -5.90 31.67 -27.98
C ARG A 621 -4.50 31.09 -28.16
N ASP A 622 -3.70 31.74 -29.02
CA ASP A 622 -2.30 31.38 -29.28
C ASP A 622 -1.27 32.05 -28.34
N ARG A 623 -1.71 32.70 -27.25
CA ARG A 623 -0.84 33.30 -26.20
C ARG A 623 -1.14 32.72 -24.81
N PRO A 624 -0.16 32.74 -23.86
CA PRO A 624 -0.41 32.40 -22.47
C PRO A 624 -1.50 33.29 -21.82
N PRO A 625 -2.27 32.76 -20.84
CA PRO A 625 -3.24 33.55 -20.11
C PRO A 625 -2.58 34.65 -19.28
N GLU A 626 -3.12 35.87 -19.36
CA GLU A 626 -2.74 37.02 -18.55
C GLU A 626 -3.78 37.30 -17.46
N PRO A 627 -3.44 38.02 -16.36
CA PRO A 627 -4.41 38.40 -15.34
C PRO A 627 -5.63 39.13 -15.95
N GLY A 628 -6.81 38.55 -15.80
CA GLY A 628 -8.06 39.07 -16.38
C GLY A 628 -8.57 38.27 -17.59
N ASP A 629 -7.71 37.46 -18.22
CA ASP A 629 -8.18 36.49 -19.21
C ASP A 629 -8.96 35.35 -18.54
N ASP A 630 -9.89 34.79 -19.29
CA ASP A 630 -10.48 33.52 -18.93
C ASP A 630 -9.47 32.37 -19.01
N ILE A 631 -9.58 31.49 -18.02
CA ILE A 631 -8.90 30.20 -17.97
C ILE A 631 -9.95 29.11 -17.78
N LEU A 632 -9.63 27.88 -18.17
CA LEU A 632 -10.61 26.79 -18.07
C LEU A 632 -11.18 26.62 -16.65
N LEU A 633 -10.34 26.79 -15.63
CA LEU A 633 -10.76 26.69 -14.24
C LEU A 633 -11.78 27.78 -13.86
N SER A 634 -11.69 29.00 -14.42
CA SER A 634 -12.67 30.06 -14.19
C SER A 634 -14.01 29.69 -14.84
N VAL A 635 -13.99 29.18 -16.08
CA VAL A 635 -15.19 28.72 -16.79
C VAL A 635 -15.87 27.54 -16.06
N ILE A 636 -15.11 26.55 -15.59
CA ILE A 636 -15.64 25.44 -14.79
C ILE A 636 -16.26 25.97 -13.49
N THR A 637 -15.58 26.90 -12.83
CA THR A 637 -16.07 27.50 -11.59
C THR A 637 -17.38 28.23 -11.84
N ASP A 638 -17.48 29.04 -12.90
CA ASP A 638 -18.71 29.73 -13.29
C ASP A 638 -19.82 28.76 -13.67
N GLY A 639 -19.51 27.70 -14.44
CA GLY A 639 -20.47 26.65 -14.78
C GLY A 639 -21.03 25.93 -13.56
N ARG A 640 -20.20 25.66 -12.53
CA ARG A 640 -20.67 25.08 -11.26
C ARG A 640 -21.56 26.05 -10.46
N HIS A 641 -21.25 27.35 -10.48
CA HIS A 641 -22.08 28.36 -9.84
C HIS A 641 -23.43 28.51 -10.57
N ALA A 642 -23.41 28.62 -11.90
CA ALA A 642 -24.60 28.70 -12.73
C ALA A 642 -25.50 27.46 -12.59
N ALA A 643 -24.92 26.27 -12.41
CA ALA A 643 -25.68 25.04 -12.20
C ALA A 643 -26.47 25.06 -10.87
N ILE A 644 -26.04 25.85 -9.89
CA ILE A 644 -26.80 26.10 -8.66
C ILE A 644 -27.90 27.13 -8.91
N ASP A 645 -27.51 28.31 -9.39
CA ASP A 645 -28.38 29.44 -9.67
C ASP A 645 -27.67 30.45 -10.57
N LEU A 646 -28.33 30.94 -11.63
CA LEU A 646 -27.74 31.92 -12.54
C LEU A 646 -27.36 33.24 -11.86
N ARG A 647 -28.00 33.61 -10.75
CA ARG A 647 -27.66 34.81 -9.98
C ARG A 647 -26.25 34.79 -9.39
N LEU A 648 -25.62 33.61 -9.31
CA LEU A 648 -24.23 33.48 -8.89
C LEU A 648 -23.23 33.87 -10.00
N VAL A 649 -23.67 34.01 -11.24
CA VAL A 649 -22.82 34.44 -12.37
C VAL A 649 -23.31 35.74 -13.00
N ASP A 650 -24.61 36.02 -12.90
CA ASP A 650 -25.26 37.23 -13.37
C ASP A 650 -26.30 37.69 -12.33
N PRO A 651 -25.95 38.64 -11.44
CA PRO A 651 -26.82 39.08 -10.34
C PRO A 651 -28.14 39.70 -10.80
N ASP A 652 -28.22 40.19 -12.04
CA ASP A 652 -29.41 40.84 -12.60
C ASP A 652 -30.44 39.82 -13.12
N CYS A 653 -30.11 38.52 -13.12
CA CYS A 653 -31.05 37.46 -13.46
C CYS A 653 -32.19 37.34 -12.42
N ASP A 654 -33.41 37.15 -12.91
CA ASP A 654 -34.56 36.81 -12.07
C ASP A 654 -34.43 35.42 -11.44
N ASN A 655 -35.15 35.20 -10.34
CA ASN A 655 -35.24 33.88 -9.71
C ASN A 655 -35.98 32.88 -10.61
N GLU A 656 -35.31 31.79 -10.97
CA GLU A 656 -35.88 30.72 -11.78
C GLU A 656 -36.59 29.67 -10.91
N PRO A 657 -37.93 29.51 -11.01
CA PRO A 657 -38.70 28.69 -10.06
C PRO A 657 -38.25 27.23 -9.98
N ASP A 658 -37.91 26.64 -11.13
CA ASP A 658 -37.58 25.21 -11.26
C ASP A 658 -36.07 24.92 -11.15
N ASN A 659 -35.27 25.88 -10.68
CA ASN A 659 -33.82 25.70 -10.55
C ASN A 659 -33.44 24.79 -9.38
N LYS A 660 -32.18 24.34 -9.41
CA LYS A 660 -31.60 23.43 -8.41
C LYS A 660 -31.70 23.95 -6.98
N LEU A 661 -31.47 25.25 -6.77
CA LEU A 661 -31.52 25.89 -5.47
C LEU A 661 -32.95 25.86 -4.88
N ASN A 662 -33.96 26.21 -5.68
CA ASN A 662 -35.36 26.21 -5.26
C ASN A 662 -35.91 24.79 -5.07
N LEU A 663 -35.46 23.81 -5.86
CA LEU A 663 -35.75 22.39 -5.64
C LEU A 663 -35.25 21.92 -4.25
N LEU A 664 -34.05 22.36 -3.84
CA LEU A 664 -33.54 22.08 -2.50
C LEU A 664 -34.39 22.73 -1.42
N VAL A 665 -34.71 24.01 -1.56
CA VAL A 665 -35.55 24.75 -0.60
C VAL A 665 -36.91 24.09 -0.42
N GLY A 666 -37.57 23.73 -1.52
CA GLY A 666 -38.86 23.04 -1.49
C GLY A 666 -38.79 21.69 -0.77
N ASN A 667 -37.75 20.89 -1.03
CA ASN A 667 -37.57 19.61 -0.34
C ASN A 667 -37.26 19.78 1.15
N ALA A 668 -36.39 20.73 1.51
CA ALA A 668 -36.05 21.03 2.91
C ALA A 668 -37.28 21.51 3.68
N PHE A 669 -38.14 22.34 3.06
CA PHE A 669 -39.40 22.79 3.64
C PHE A 669 -40.39 21.63 3.82
N ARG A 670 -40.53 20.76 2.80
CA ARG A 670 -41.38 19.57 2.85
C ARG A 670 -41.00 18.68 4.05
N ILE A 671 -39.72 18.35 4.19
CA ILE A 671 -39.22 17.52 5.30
C ILE A 671 -39.42 18.23 6.65
N TRP A 672 -39.17 19.54 6.72
CA TRP A 672 -39.43 20.32 7.93
C TRP A 672 -40.90 20.21 8.35
N LYS A 673 -41.84 20.35 7.40
CA LYS A 673 -43.28 20.23 7.66
C LYS A 673 -43.67 18.82 8.10
N GLU A 674 -43.27 17.80 7.34
CA GLU A 674 -43.60 16.39 7.61
C GLU A 674 -43.06 15.88 8.95
N THR A 675 -41.92 16.42 9.41
CA THR A 675 -41.25 15.96 10.63
C THR A 675 -41.46 16.86 11.84
N SER A 676 -42.35 17.86 11.76
CA SER A 676 -42.56 18.85 12.83
C SER A 676 -43.09 18.26 14.13
N ASP A 677 -43.86 17.17 14.05
CA ASP A 677 -44.46 16.51 15.22
C ASP A 677 -43.58 15.39 15.79
N ASN A 678 -42.41 15.12 15.21
CA ASN A 678 -41.51 14.06 15.68
C ASN A 678 -40.96 14.40 17.08
N SER A 679 -41.18 13.50 18.03
CA SER A 679 -40.65 13.62 19.40
C SER A 679 -39.29 12.95 19.55
N TYR A 680 -38.43 13.51 20.39
CA TYR A 680 -37.10 12.98 20.66
C TYR A 680 -36.84 12.88 22.16
N VAL A 681 -36.02 11.91 22.56
CA VAL A 681 -35.65 11.71 23.97
C VAL A 681 -34.20 12.10 24.25
N ARG A 682 -33.93 12.52 25.48
CA ARG A 682 -32.59 12.77 26.01
C ARG A 682 -31.96 11.45 26.45
N ALA A 683 -30.65 11.47 26.74
CA ALA A 683 -29.93 10.31 27.25
C ALA A 683 -30.48 9.79 28.60
N ASP A 684 -31.17 10.62 29.38
CA ASP A 684 -31.84 10.25 30.63
C ASP A 684 -33.27 9.69 30.42
N GLY A 685 -33.68 9.48 29.17
CA GLY A 685 -35.00 8.96 28.79
C GLY A 685 -36.12 10.01 28.80
N LYS A 686 -35.85 11.26 29.20
CA LYS A 686 -36.88 12.32 29.20
C LYS A 686 -37.08 12.91 27.81
N PRO A 687 -38.31 13.29 27.42
CA PRO A 687 -38.55 13.95 26.14
C PRO A 687 -37.88 15.33 26.10
N TYR A 688 -37.43 15.74 24.92
CA TYR A 688 -37.12 17.14 24.65
C TYR A 688 -38.42 17.97 24.61
N GLU A 689 -38.34 19.22 25.07
CA GLU A 689 -39.49 20.13 25.08
C GLU A 689 -39.95 20.50 23.67
N LEU A 690 -39.02 20.64 22.73
CA LEU A 690 -39.33 20.99 21.34
C LEU A 690 -39.32 19.73 20.46
N PRO A 691 -40.44 19.44 19.76
CA PRO A 691 -40.49 18.41 18.72
C PRO A 691 -39.76 18.90 17.46
N GLY A 692 -39.76 18.09 16.41
CA GLY A 692 -39.24 18.48 15.11
C GLY A 692 -37.85 17.89 14.83
N ALA A 693 -37.72 17.25 13.67
CA ALA A 693 -36.43 16.78 13.17
C ALA A 693 -35.55 17.95 12.70
N ALA A 694 -34.23 17.70 12.67
CA ALA A 694 -33.25 18.60 12.09
C ALA A 694 -32.72 18.10 10.74
N GLN A 695 -32.17 19.01 9.96
CA GLN A 695 -31.62 18.78 8.63
C GLN A 695 -30.27 19.52 8.50
N MET A 696 -29.36 18.95 7.70
CA MET A 696 -28.08 19.59 7.36
C MET A 696 -28.00 19.87 5.87
N ILE A 697 -27.61 21.10 5.51
CA ILE A 697 -27.42 21.53 4.13
C ILE A 697 -25.94 21.86 3.93
N PHE A 698 -25.28 21.07 3.08
CA PHE A 698 -23.89 21.25 2.70
C PHE A 698 -23.78 22.00 1.37
N SER A 699 -23.03 23.10 1.38
CA SER A 699 -22.66 23.83 0.17
C SER A 699 -21.28 24.47 0.31
N ASP A 700 -20.32 24.02 -0.50
CA ASP A 700 -18.99 24.65 -0.60
C ASP A 700 -19.01 25.87 -1.52
N LEU A 701 -19.95 25.90 -2.47
CA LEU A 701 -20.22 27.03 -3.36
C LEU A 701 -21.33 27.93 -2.81
N GLY A 702 -21.44 29.17 -3.32
CA GLY A 702 -22.53 30.10 -2.96
C GLY A 702 -22.56 30.52 -1.48
N THR A 703 -21.43 30.42 -0.78
CA THR A 703 -21.29 30.80 0.64
C THR A 703 -21.52 32.30 0.85
N ILE A 704 -21.65 32.73 2.11
CA ILE A 704 -21.87 34.15 2.46
C ILE A 704 -20.72 35.04 1.96
N SER A 705 -19.49 34.54 1.95
CA SER A 705 -18.33 35.32 1.46
C SER A 705 -18.38 35.59 -0.05
N VAL A 706 -19.04 34.73 -0.83
CA VAL A 706 -19.13 34.86 -2.30
C VAL A 706 -19.99 36.05 -2.71
N GLU A 707 -20.93 36.47 -1.86
CA GLU A 707 -21.80 37.64 -2.09
C GLU A 707 -21.00 38.92 -2.40
N LYS A 708 -19.84 39.11 -1.74
CA LYS A 708 -18.99 40.28 -1.96
C LYS A 708 -18.42 40.35 -3.37
N THR A 709 -18.15 39.19 -3.97
CA THR A 709 -17.53 39.07 -5.28
C THR A 709 -18.55 38.87 -6.40
N ARG A 710 -19.72 38.30 -6.09
CA ARG A 710 -20.70 37.86 -7.09
C ARG A 710 -22.13 38.38 -6.85
N GLY A 711 -22.35 39.29 -5.91
CA GLY A 711 -23.64 39.94 -5.67
C GLY A 711 -24.74 39.07 -5.05
N PHE A 712 -24.58 37.74 -4.99
CA PHE A 712 -25.59 36.81 -4.52
C PHE A 712 -25.03 35.73 -3.58
N SER A 713 -25.86 35.25 -2.63
CA SER A 713 -25.53 34.15 -1.72
C SER A 713 -26.67 33.13 -1.64
N ALA A 714 -26.36 31.89 -2.02
CA ALA A 714 -27.30 30.78 -1.88
C ALA A 714 -27.70 30.55 -0.41
N TYR A 715 -26.79 30.77 0.54
CA TYR A 715 -27.06 30.61 1.98
C TYR A 715 -28.16 31.58 2.47
N ARG A 716 -28.04 32.86 2.09
CA ARG A 716 -29.05 33.87 2.45
C ARG A 716 -30.37 33.56 1.77
N TRP A 717 -30.33 33.21 0.48
CA TRP A 717 -31.52 32.84 -0.28
C TRP A 717 -32.29 31.67 0.35
N ILE A 718 -31.60 30.57 0.70
CA ILE A 718 -32.22 29.42 1.38
C ILE A 718 -32.92 29.85 2.66
N ARG A 719 -32.25 30.64 3.51
CA ARG A 719 -32.85 31.14 4.75
C ARG A 719 -34.08 31.99 4.47
N ASP A 720 -33.96 32.97 3.58
CA ASP A 720 -35.00 33.97 3.34
C ASP A 720 -36.24 33.33 2.70
N GLU A 721 -36.07 32.37 1.80
CA GLU A 721 -37.17 31.60 1.21
C GLU A 721 -37.82 30.65 2.21
N LEU A 722 -37.05 29.93 3.04
CA LEU A 722 -37.63 29.10 4.10
C LEU A 722 -38.45 29.95 5.08
N VAL A 723 -37.96 31.15 5.43
CA VAL A 723 -38.71 32.10 6.27
C VAL A 723 -39.97 32.58 5.58
N ARG A 724 -39.92 32.87 4.27
CA ARG A 724 -41.10 33.24 3.46
C ARG A 724 -42.15 32.12 3.42
N MET A 725 -41.70 30.86 3.42
CA MET A 725 -42.58 29.68 3.47
C MET A 725 -43.11 29.37 4.88
N GLY A 726 -42.68 30.11 5.91
CA GLY A 726 -43.19 30.00 7.28
C GLY A 726 -42.26 29.36 8.30
N VAL A 727 -41.02 29.00 7.93
CA VAL A 727 -40.04 28.47 8.89
C VAL A 727 -39.53 29.60 9.80
N PRO A 728 -39.56 29.46 11.13
CA PRO A 728 -39.03 30.49 12.02
C PRO A 728 -37.54 30.74 11.78
N ARG A 729 -37.14 32.02 11.70
CA ARG A 729 -35.74 32.39 11.48
C ARG A 729 -34.79 31.84 12.56
N SER A 730 -35.28 31.67 13.80
CA SER A 730 -34.53 31.08 14.91
C SER A 730 -34.18 29.61 14.69
N GLU A 731 -34.91 28.91 13.82
CA GLU A 731 -34.66 27.50 13.51
C GLU A 731 -33.57 27.30 12.44
N ILE A 732 -33.06 28.38 11.85
CA ILE A 732 -32.06 28.33 10.77
C ILE A 732 -30.76 28.93 11.26
N ALA A 733 -29.65 28.19 11.15
CA ALA A 733 -28.33 28.66 11.56
C ALA A 733 -27.25 28.41 10.49
N PHE A 734 -26.30 29.34 10.39
CA PHE A 734 -25.12 29.21 9.55
C PHE A 734 -23.91 28.85 10.40
N MET A 735 -23.18 27.80 10.04
CA MET A 735 -22.01 27.36 10.82
C MET A 735 -20.90 28.41 10.88
N GLN A 736 -20.74 29.21 9.82
CA GLN A 736 -19.67 30.21 9.69
C GLN A 736 -19.80 31.38 10.67
N ASP A 737 -21.00 31.64 11.20
CA ASP A 737 -21.25 32.69 12.18
C ASP A 737 -20.66 32.33 13.57
N PHE A 738 -20.40 31.04 13.81
CA PHE A 738 -19.92 30.51 15.08
C PHE A 738 -18.45 30.12 14.99
N ARG A 739 -17.54 31.10 15.14
CA ARG A 739 -16.10 30.85 15.00
C ARG A 739 -15.46 30.18 16.23
N LYS A 740 -15.84 30.64 17.44
CA LYS A 740 -15.25 30.16 18.71
C LYS A 740 -15.78 28.77 19.06
N SER A 741 -14.93 27.90 19.59
CA SER A 741 -15.27 26.52 19.96
C SER A 741 -16.47 26.43 20.93
N GLU A 742 -16.56 27.34 21.91
CA GLU A 742 -17.69 27.40 22.84
C GLU A 742 -19.02 27.73 22.13
N ALA A 743 -19.00 28.67 21.19
CA ALA A 743 -20.18 29.07 20.43
C ALA A 743 -20.68 27.93 19.52
N LYS A 744 -19.76 27.18 18.89
CA LYS A 744 -20.09 25.97 18.11
C LYS A 744 -20.76 24.89 18.97
N GLN A 745 -20.26 24.67 20.19
CA GLN A 745 -20.86 23.67 21.09
C GLN A 745 -22.28 24.04 21.52
N ARG A 746 -22.53 25.33 21.80
CA ARG A 746 -23.87 25.82 22.10
C ARG A 746 -24.82 25.59 20.91
N LEU A 747 -24.39 25.93 19.70
CA LEU A 747 -25.15 25.67 18.47
C LEU A 747 -25.52 24.19 18.32
N PHE A 748 -24.58 23.26 18.55
CA PHE A 748 -24.89 21.83 18.48
C PHE A 748 -25.86 21.39 19.58
N GLY A 749 -25.78 22.01 20.76
CA GLY A 749 -26.77 21.85 21.82
C GLY A 749 -28.16 22.31 21.40
N ASP A 750 -28.24 23.46 20.73
CA ASP A 750 -29.50 24.04 20.24
C ASP A 750 -30.11 23.19 19.10
N VAL A 751 -29.29 22.59 18.23
CA VAL A 751 -29.75 21.60 17.24
C VAL A 751 -30.31 20.35 17.93
N ARG A 752 -29.59 19.78 18.90
CA ARG A 752 -30.07 18.61 19.66
C ARG A 752 -31.34 18.91 20.45
N ALA A 753 -31.51 20.15 20.90
CA ALA A 753 -32.69 20.62 21.64
C ALA A 753 -33.89 20.97 20.74
N GLY A 754 -33.72 21.03 19.41
CA GLY A 754 -34.79 21.35 18.46
C GLY A 754 -34.97 22.84 18.22
N LYS A 755 -34.15 23.70 18.84
CA LYS A 755 -34.20 25.16 18.59
C LYS A 755 -33.70 25.53 17.21
N VAL A 756 -32.78 24.74 16.66
CA VAL A 756 -32.28 24.86 15.29
C VAL A 756 -32.63 23.56 14.56
N ARG A 757 -33.39 23.68 13.46
CA ARG A 757 -33.85 22.56 12.63
C ARG A 757 -33.20 22.55 11.25
N SER A 758 -32.60 23.65 10.80
CA SER A 758 -31.85 23.72 9.55
C SER A 758 -30.46 24.29 9.78
N LEU A 759 -29.43 23.45 9.67
CA LEU A 759 -28.04 23.88 9.81
C LEU A 759 -27.34 23.90 8.44
N ILE A 760 -26.78 25.04 8.07
CA ILE A 760 -26.14 25.25 6.75
C ILE A 760 -24.64 25.52 6.93
N GLY A 761 -23.80 24.88 6.13
CA GLY A 761 -22.35 25.08 6.15
C GLY A 761 -21.58 24.36 5.04
N SER A 762 -20.27 24.55 5.04
CA SER A 762 -19.35 23.94 4.08
C SER A 762 -18.73 22.65 4.61
N SER A 763 -18.12 21.86 3.73
CA SER A 763 -17.32 20.67 4.07
C SER A 763 -16.26 21.00 5.12
N ASP A 764 -15.54 22.11 4.99
CA ASP A 764 -14.46 22.47 5.92
C ASP A 764 -14.97 22.88 7.30
N THR A 765 -16.20 23.39 7.39
CA THR A 765 -16.75 23.93 8.66
C THR A 765 -17.64 22.94 9.39
N MET A 766 -18.35 22.07 8.66
CA MET A 766 -19.29 21.08 9.20
C MET A 766 -18.87 19.61 8.94
N GLY A 767 -17.95 19.36 8.03
CA GLY A 767 -17.53 18.01 7.64
C GLY A 767 -16.69 17.30 8.71
N THR A 768 -16.11 18.02 9.68
CA THR A 768 -15.28 17.48 10.77
C THR A 768 -15.75 17.99 12.15
N GLY A 769 -15.66 17.13 13.19
CA GLY A 769 -15.95 17.48 14.60
C GLY A 769 -17.34 18.01 14.99
N VAL A 770 -18.39 17.77 14.19
CA VAL A 770 -19.78 18.10 14.56
C VAL A 770 -20.50 16.88 15.15
N ASN A 771 -21.10 17.04 16.34
CA ASN A 771 -21.92 16.04 17.03
C ASN A 771 -23.35 16.57 17.19
N ALA A 772 -24.17 16.45 16.13
CA ALA A 772 -25.53 16.97 16.08
C ALA A 772 -26.55 15.97 15.48
N GLN A 773 -26.17 14.69 15.37
CA GLN A 773 -26.88 13.62 14.66
C GLN A 773 -28.20 13.18 15.30
N LEU A 774 -28.41 13.45 16.59
CA LEU A 774 -29.49 12.86 17.40
C LEU A 774 -30.87 12.89 16.74
N ARG A 775 -31.22 14.01 16.09
CA ARG A 775 -32.51 14.21 15.42
C ARG A 775 -32.39 14.50 13.93
N LEU A 776 -31.23 14.21 13.31
CA LEU A 776 -31.03 14.48 11.88
C LEU A 776 -31.77 13.46 11.03
N THR A 777 -32.76 13.93 10.26
CA THR A 777 -33.56 13.08 9.37
C THR A 777 -33.09 13.15 7.92
N ALA A 778 -32.49 14.28 7.51
CA ALA A 778 -32.08 14.50 6.14
C ALA A 778 -30.76 15.28 6.03
N LEU A 779 -29.96 14.92 5.03
CA LEU A 779 -28.75 15.62 4.63
C LEU A 779 -28.84 16.00 3.15
N HIS A 780 -28.48 17.25 2.83
CA HIS A 780 -28.58 17.80 1.49
C HIS A 780 -27.20 18.22 0.98
N HIS A 781 -26.76 17.65 -0.15
CA HIS A 781 -25.62 18.13 -0.93
C HIS A 781 -26.12 19.10 -2.00
N LEU A 782 -26.04 20.41 -1.74
CA LEU A 782 -26.36 21.41 -2.76
C LEU A 782 -25.32 21.39 -3.89
N ASP A 783 -24.07 21.13 -3.57
CA ASP A 783 -22.99 21.05 -4.55
C ASP A 783 -22.13 19.79 -4.38
N VAL A 784 -21.49 19.40 -5.47
CA VAL A 784 -20.62 18.22 -5.51
C VAL A 784 -19.19 18.63 -5.16
N PRO A 785 -18.60 18.13 -4.06
CA PRO A 785 -17.20 18.39 -3.73
C PRO A 785 -16.25 17.68 -4.72
N TRP A 786 -14.98 18.07 -4.74
CA TRP A 786 -13.97 17.44 -5.61
C TRP A 786 -13.46 16.10 -5.11
N LEU A 787 -13.49 15.90 -3.79
CA LEU A 787 -12.90 14.74 -3.13
C LEU A 787 -13.99 13.82 -2.56
N PRO A 788 -13.91 12.50 -2.81
CA PRO A 788 -14.80 11.52 -2.18
C PRO A 788 -14.73 11.53 -0.65
N SER A 789 -13.56 11.84 -0.09
CA SER A 789 -13.37 11.98 1.35
C SER A 789 -14.27 13.04 1.96
N GLN A 790 -14.50 14.16 1.27
CA GLN A 790 -15.42 15.20 1.72
C GLN A 790 -16.86 14.70 1.74
N ILE A 791 -17.26 13.90 0.74
CA ILE A 791 -18.60 13.27 0.72
C ILE A 791 -18.77 12.33 1.93
N ALA A 792 -17.81 11.41 2.13
CA ALA A 792 -17.86 10.49 3.27
C ALA A 792 -17.87 11.22 4.62
N GLN A 793 -17.14 12.34 4.74
CA GLN A 793 -17.14 13.19 5.92
C GLN A 793 -18.47 13.92 6.15
N ARG A 794 -19.14 14.38 5.07
CA ARG A 794 -20.48 14.98 5.12
C ARG A 794 -21.52 13.93 5.53
N GLU A 795 -21.58 12.80 4.82
CA GLU A 795 -22.57 11.74 5.04
C GLU A 795 -22.41 11.08 6.43
N GLY A 796 -21.17 10.91 6.90
CA GLY A 796 -20.89 10.43 8.27
C GLY A 796 -21.33 11.38 9.41
N ARG A 797 -21.95 12.52 9.10
CA ARG A 797 -22.62 13.40 10.08
C ARG A 797 -24.05 12.95 10.38
N ILE A 798 -24.71 12.28 9.42
CA ILE A 798 -26.09 11.79 9.57
C ILE A 798 -26.13 10.27 9.71
N GLU A 799 -25.34 9.54 8.93
CA GLU A 799 -25.17 8.09 9.02
C GLU A 799 -24.22 7.77 10.18
N ARG A 800 -24.74 7.91 11.40
CA ARG A 800 -23.93 7.83 12.61
C ARG A 800 -24.74 7.30 13.77
N GLN A 801 -24.06 6.57 14.65
CA GLN A 801 -24.61 6.14 15.92
C GLN A 801 -25.14 7.33 16.75
N GLY A 802 -26.26 7.11 17.42
CA GLY A 802 -26.91 8.08 18.30
C GLY A 802 -27.99 8.90 17.61
N ASN A 803 -28.20 8.71 16.31
CA ASN A 803 -29.39 9.16 15.61
C ASN A 803 -30.61 8.34 16.08
N GLN A 804 -31.72 8.99 16.39
CA GLN A 804 -32.96 8.34 16.85
C GLN A 804 -33.88 7.91 15.71
N HIS A 805 -33.56 8.28 14.47
CA HIS A 805 -34.26 7.77 13.30
C HIS A 805 -33.72 6.38 12.92
N ASP A 806 -34.60 5.46 12.55
CA ASP A 806 -34.21 4.18 11.98
C ASP A 806 -33.86 4.30 10.49
N VAL A 807 -34.46 5.28 9.80
CA VAL A 807 -34.26 5.57 8.38
C VAL A 807 -33.97 7.06 8.21
N ILE A 808 -32.97 7.38 7.39
CA ILE A 808 -32.58 8.75 7.03
C ILE A 808 -32.59 8.94 5.51
N ASP A 809 -32.65 10.20 5.09
CA ASP A 809 -32.52 10.58 3.68
C ASP A 809 -31.22 11.32 3.40
N ILE A 810 -30.55 10.96 2.31
CA ILE A 810 -29.39 11.68 1.78
C ILE A 810 -29.73 12.13 0.37
N PHE A 811 -29.84 13.44 0.17
CA PHE A 811 -30.18 14.06 -1.10
C PHE A 811 -28.95 14.70 -1.74
N ALA A 812 -28.71 14.39 -3.01
CA ALA A 812 -27.78 15.08 -3.87
C ALA A 812 -28.56 15.83 -4.95
N TYR A 813 -28.33 17.13 -5.07
CA TYR A 813 -29.00 17.93 -6.09
C TYR A 813 -28.10 18.05 -7.31
N ALA A 814 -28.67 17.93 -8.49
CA ALA A 814 -27.96 18.10 -9.75
C ALA A 814 -28.82 18.85 -10.77
N THR A 815 -28.21 19.67 -11.62
CA THR A 815 -28.88 20.20 -12.82
C THR A 815 -28.59 19.26 -13.99
N GLU A 816 -29.62 18.81 -14.72
CA GLU A 816 -29.41 17.93 -15.87
C GLU A 816 -28.58 18.65 -16.94
N ARG A 817 -27.73 17.89 -17.65
CA ARG A 817 -26.80 18.44 -18.65
C ARG A 817 -25.85 19.51 -18.08
N SER A 818 -25.53 19.44 -16.80
CA SER A 818 -24.51 20.26 -16.13
C SER A 818 -23.33 19.40 -15.63
N LEU A 819 -22.34 20.03 -14.99
CA LEU A 819 -21.18 19.35 -14.40
C LEU A 819 -21.51 18.38 -13.27
N ASP A 820 -22.65 18.57 -12.61
CA ASP A 820 -22.97 17.84 -11.40
C ASP A 820 -22.93 16.31 -11.62
N ALA A 821 -23.48 15.83 -12.74
CA ALA A 821 -23.54 14.40 -13.05
C ALA A 821 -22.13 13.80 -13.24
N SER A 822 -21.27 14.44 -14.03
CA SER A 822 -19.89 13.99 -14.27
C SER A 822 -19.06 14.02 -12.99
N MET A 823 -19.27 15.02 -12.12
CA MET A 823 -18.59 15.10 -10.83
C MET A 823 -19.01 13.98 -9.89
N TRP A 824 -20.31 13.68 -9.79
CA TRP A 824 -20.81 12.56 -8.99
C TRP A 824 -20.24 11.22 -9.48
N GLN A 825 -20.23 10.98 -10.79
CA GLN A 825 -19.67 9.77 -11.37
C GLN A 825 -18.16 9.65 -11.11
N ASN A 826 -17.41 10.74 -11.25
CA ASN A 826 -15.99 10.78 -10.95
C ASN A 826 -15.72 10.45 -9.47
N ASN A 827 -16.49 11.04 -8.56
CA ASN A 827 -16.35 10.76 -7.13
C ASN A 827 -16.72 9.32 -6.79
N GLU A 828 -17.75 8.74 -7.40
CA GLU A 828 -18.12 7.33 -7.16
C GLU A 828 -17.01 6.37 -7.64
N ARG A 829 -16.43 6.62 -8.82
CA ARG A 829 -15.29 5.83 -9.32
C ARG A 829 -14.09 5.90 -8.38
N LYS A 830 -13.72 7.11 -7.92
CA LYS A 830 -12.63 7.30 -6.95
C LYS A 830 -12.93 6.62 -5.61
N ALA A 831 -14.17 6.69 -5.11
CA ALA A 831 -14.57 6.02 -3.88
C ALA A 831 -14.44 4.49 -4.00
N ARG A 832 -14.84 3.90 -5.15
CA ARG A 832 -14.63 2.48 -5.42
C ARG A 832 -13.16 2.10 -5.46
N PHE A 833 -12.31 2.92 -6.08
CA PHE A 833 -10.86 2.71 -6.08
C PHE A 833 -10.31 2.62 -4.65
N ILE A 834 -10.68 3.55 -3.77
CA ILE A 834 -10.22 3.56 -2.37
C ILE A 834 -10.75 2.35 -1.60
N ALA A 835 -12.04 2.01 -1.78
CA ALA A 835 -12.65 0.86 -1.11
C ALA A 835 -12.00 -0.47 -1.54
N ALA A 836 -11.75 -0.65 -2.85
CA ALA A 836 -11.08 -1.82 -3.40
C ALA A 836 -9.64 -1.94 -2.89
N ALA A 837 -8.90 -0.83 -2.84
CA ALA A 837 -7.55 -0.82 -2.27
C ALA A 837 -7.56 -1.20 -0.78
N LEU A 838 -8.56 -0.78 -0.02
CA LEU A 838 -8.62 -1.01 1.44
C LEU A 838 -9.36 -2.30 1.83
N SER A 839 -10.07 -2.98 0.92
CA SER A 839 -10.80 -4.21 1.24
C SER A 839 -9.87 -5.39 1.54
N GLY A 840 -8.64 -5.36 1.01
CA GLY A 840 -7.73 -6.51 1.06
C GLY A 840 -8.07 -7.60 0.03
N ASP A 841 -8.90 -7.29 -0.96
CA ASP A 841 -9.21 -8.18 -2.07
C ASP A 841 -7.96 -8.40 -2.94
N THR A 842 -7.45 -9.63 -2.93
CA THR A 842 -6.23 -10.03 -3.65
C THR A 842 -6.46 -10.25 -5.15
N SER A 843 -7.71 -10.29 -5.61
CA SER A 843 -8.04 -10.49 -7.03
C SER A 843 -7.75 -9.27 -7.90
N ILE A 844 -7.67 -8.09 -7.28
CA ILE A 844 -7.46 -6.82 -7.98
C ILE A 844 -5.96 -6.55 -8.09
N ARG A 845 -5.34 -6.97 -9.20
CA ARG A 845 -3.89 -6.78 -9.46
C ARG A 845 -3.52 -5.39 -10.00
N ARG A 846 -4.45 -4.76 -10.73
CA ARG A 846 -4.27 -3.46 -11.38
C ARG A 846 -5.44 -2.52 -11.03
N LEU A 847 -5.12 -1.28 -10.71
CA LEU A 847 -6.11 -0.23 -10.45
C LEU A 847 -5.72 1.06 -11.16
N GLU A 848 -6.64 1.72 -11.84
CA GLU A 848 -6.37 3.00 -12.47
C GLU A 848 -6.77 4.17 -11.55
N ASP A 849 -5.82 5.08 -11.33
CA ASP A 849 -6.01 6.36 -10.67
C ASP A 849 -6.55 7.38 -11.69
N LEU A 850 -7.75 7.89 -11.41
CA LEU A 850 -8.36 8.95 -12.20
C LEU A 850 -7.92 10.30 -11.64
N GLY A 851 -6.73 10.72 -12.06
CA GLY A 851 -6.17 12.02 -11.70
C GLY A 851 -7.07 13.20 -12.09
N GLU A 852 -6.94 14.31 -11.35
CA GLU A 852 -7.51 15.62 -11.69
C GLU A 852 -6.69 16.29 -12.80
N GLY A 853 -6.67 15.66 -13.97
CA GLY A 853 -5.97 16.19 -15.12
C GLY A 853 -6.71 17.33 -15.81
N GLN A 854 -5.96 18.14 -16.58
CA GLN A 854 -6.57 19.13 -17.47
C GLN A 854 -7.50 18.47 -18.49
N ALA A 855 -7.24 17.21 -18.90
CA ALA A 855 -8.19 16.43 -19.70
C ALA A 855 -9.53 16.22 -18.98
N ASN A 856 -9.53 15.87 -17.70
CA ASN A 856 -10.78 15.70 -16.95
C ASN A 856 -11.50 17.05 -16.79
N GLN A 857 -10.76 18.13 -16.51
CA GLN A 857 -11.32 19.48 -16.45
C GLN A 857 -11.90 19.95 -17.79
N PHE A 858 -11.26 19.64 -18.92
CA PHE A 858 -11.77 19.97 -20.25
C PHE A 858 -12.91 19.04 -20.69
N ALA A 859 -12.85 17.74 -20.40
CA ALA A 859 -13.97 16.83 -20.62
C ALA A 859 -15.19 17.30 -19.81
N MET A 860 -14.96 17.77 -18.58
CA MET A 860 -15.96 18.43 -17.76
C MET A 860 -16.46 19.73 -18.42
N ALA A 861 -15.57 20.62 -18.87
CA ALA A 861 -15.95 21.87 -19.53
C ALA A 861 -16.73 21.65 -20.85
N LYS A 862 -16.34 20.66 -21.65
CA LYS A 862 -17.04 20.26 -22.87
C LYS A 862 -18.38 19.58 -22.56
N ALA A 863 -18.46 18.81 -21.47
CA ALA A 863 -19.73 18.28 -20.97
C ALA A 863 -20.71 19.39 -20.53
N ILE A 864 -20.22 20.57 -20.08
CA ILE A 864 -21.07 21.75 -19.85
C ILE A 864 -21.70 22.24 -21.15
N ALA A 865 -20.98 22.16 -22.26
CA ALA A 865 -21.35 22.74 -23.53
C ALA A 865 -22.19 21.81 -24.43
N SER A 866 -21.86 20.52 -24.53
CA SER A 866 -22.36 19.65 -25.62
C SER A 866 -23.21 18.43 -25.22
N GLY A 867 -23.12 17.90 -23.99
CA GLY A 867 -23.90 16.73 -23.56
C GLY A 867 -23.61 15.41 -24.32
N ASP A 868 -22.38 15.21 -24.80
CA ASP A 868 -21.96 14.14 -25.72
C ASP A 868 -21.98 12.70 -25.13
N GLN A 869 -22.66 11.77 -25.81
CA GLN A 869 -22.93 10.38 -25.40
C GLN A 869 -21.75 9.41 -25.68
N ARG A 870 -20.77 9.79 -26.52
CA ARG A 870 -19.62 8.95 -26.91
C ARG A 870 -18.69 8.59 -25.75
N LEU A 871 -18.70 9.39 -24.67
CA LEU A 871 -17.96 9.10 -23.44
C LEU A 871 -18.48 7.85 -22.72
N MET A 872 -19.77 7.52 -22.87
CA MET A 872 -20.36 6.29 -22.32
C MET A 872 -19.94 5.05 -23.14
N GLU A 873 -19.86 5.18 -24.47
CA GLU A 873 -19.40 4.11 -25.37
C GLU A 873 -17.94 3.74 -25.10
N LYS A 874 -17.07 4.76 -24.92
CA LYS A 874 -15.67 4.57 -24.51
C LYS A 874 -15.55 3.73 -23.23
N ALA A 875 -16.31 4.08 -22.19
CA ALA A 875 -16.28 3.34 -20.92
C ALA A 875 -16.76 1.89 -21.05
N GLY A 876 -17.72 1.62 -21.93
CA GLY A 876 -18.17 0.25 -22.24
C GLY A 876 -17.08 -0.58 -22.94
N LEU A 877 -16.40 0.01 -23.92
CA LEU A 877 -15.30 -0.63 -24.65
C LEU A 877 -14.09 -0.92 -23.75
N GLU A 878 -13.74 0.00 -22.85
CA GLU A 878 -12.67 -0.21 -21.87
C GLU A 878 -12.97 -1.39 -20.93
N ALA A 879 -14.21 -1.55 -20.48
CA ALA A 879 -14.63 -2.68 -19.65
C ALA A 879 -14.55 -4.03 -20.38
N ASP A 880 -14.97 -4.07 -21.65
CA ASP A 880 -14.88 -5.27 -22.50
C ASP A 880 -13.41 -5.66 -22.73
N ILE A 881 -12.55 -4.69 -23.04
CA ILE A 881 -11.11 -4.91 -23.22
C ILE A 881 -10.50 -5.47 -21.94
N ALA A 882 -10.82 -4.89 -20.77
CA ALA A 882 -10.31 -5.37 -19.49
C ALA A 882 -10.74 -6.82 -19.17
N ARG A 883 -11.94 -7.25 -19.59
CA ARG A 883 -12.39 -8.65 -19.50
C ARG A 883 -11.55 -9.56 -20.41
N LEU A 884 -11.35 -9.16 -21.66
CA LEU A 884 -10.61 -9.94 -22.66
C LEU A 884 -9.11 -10.07 -22.33
N GLU A 885 -8.50 -9.02 -21.78
CA GLU A 885 -7.11 -9.06 -21.28
C GLU A 885 -6.93 -10.07 -20.14
N ARG A 886 -7.91 -10.19 -19.23
CA ARG A 886 -7.86 -11.21 -18.16
C ARG A 886 -7.89 -12.64 -18.72
N LEU A 887 -8.71 -12.89 -19.74
CA LEU A 887 -8.75 -14.18 -20.41
C LEU A 887 -7.44 -14.49 -21.13
N ARG A 888 -6.82 -13.45 -21.73
CA ARG A 888 -5.51 -13.58 -22.38
C ARG A 888 -4.40 -13.90 -21.37
N ALA A 889 -4.40 -13.24 -20.22
CA ALA A 889 -3.43 -13.50 -19.15
C ALA A 889 -3.53 -14.94 -18.63
N ALA A 890 -4.75 -15.46 -18.41
CA ALA A 890 -4.96 -16.85 -18.02
C ALA A 890 -4.44 -17.85 -19.07
N HIS A 891 -4.65 -17.56 -20.35
CA HIS A 891 -4.12 -18.37 -21.44
C HIS A 891 -2.57 -18.38 -21.48
N ILE A 892 -1.94 -17.23 -21.23
CA ILE A 892 -0.47 -17.10 -21.15
C ILE A 892 0.08 -17.92 -19.98
N ASP A 893 -0.56 -17.88 -18.81
CA ASP A 893 -0.17 -18.72 -17.66
C ASP A 893 -0.24 -20.21 -17.99
N ASP A 894 -1.31 -20.64 -18.67
CA ASP A 894 -1.46 -22.03 -19.09
C ASP A 894 -0.32 -22.43 -20.04
N GLN A 895 0.07 -21.56 -20.99
CA GLN A 895 1.22 -21.81 -21.86
C GLN A 895 2.54 -21.89 -21.07
N HIS A 896 2.77 -20.98 -20.10
CA HIS A 896 3.97 -21.04 -19.26
C HIS A 896 4.03 -22.34 -18.43
N ALA A 897 2.89 -22.76 -17.86
CA ALA A 897 2.80 -24.02 -17.14
C ALA A 897 3.09 -25.22 -18.06
N VAL A 898 2.55 -25.23 -19.28
CA VAL A 898 2.82 -26.27 -20.28
C VAL A 898 4.30 -26.30 -20.66
N ARG A 899 4.93 -25.15 -20.95
CA ARG A 899 6.36 -25.07 -21.27
C ARG A 899 7.25 -25.57 -20.12
N ARG A 900 6.91 -25.23 -18.88
CA ARG A 900 7.60 -25.75 -17.68
C ARG A 900 7.53 -27.29 -17.64
N GLN A 901 6.33 -27.84 -17.81
CA GLN A 901 6.10 -29.28 -17.81
C GLN A 901 6.82 -30.01 -18.96
N ILE A 902 6.92 -29.40 -20.14
CA ILE A 902 7.71 -29.92 -21.27
C ILE A 902 9.18 -30.01 -20.87
N ARG A 903 9.76 -28.92 -20.36
CA ARG A 903 11.16 -28.88 -19.95
C ARG A 903 11.48 -29.86 -18.82
N ASP A 904 10.62 -29.94 -17.80
CA ASP A 904 10.80 -30.88 -16.69
C ASP A 904 10.77 -32.32 -17.20
N ALA A 905 9.86 -32.63 -18.13
CA ALA A 905 9.80 -33.92 -18.79
C ALA A 905 11.05 -34.20 -19.65
N GLU A 906 11.58 -33.22 -20.38
CA GLU A 906 12.81 -33.35 -21.16
C GLU A 906 14.04 -33.62 -20.28
N ARG A 907 14.20 -32.87 -19.16
CA ARG A 907 15.26 -33.11 -18.17
C ARG A 907 15.14 -34.50 -17.56
N ASP A 908 13.93 -34.92 -17.20
CA ASP A 908 13.68 -36.26 -16.66
C ASP A 908 13.99 -37.36 -17.70
N ILE A 909 13.68 -37.13 -18.99
CA ILE A 909 14.03 -38.04 -20.08
C ILE A 909 15.55 -38.14 -20.22
N GLU A 910 16.26 -37.02 -20.21
CA GLU A 910 17.72 -37.01 -20.29
C GLU A 910 18.34 -37.76 -19.11
N PHE A 911 17.89 -37.47 -17.89
CA PHE A 911 18.33 -38.13 -16.67
C PHE A 911 18.06 -39.64 -16.71
N CYS A 912 16.83 -40.05 -17.04
CA CYS A 912 16.47 -41.47 -17.12
C CYS A 912 17.26 -42.18 -18.22
N THR A 913 17.46 -41.54 -19.38
CA THR A 913 18.24 -42.13 -20.49
C THR A 913 19.69 -42.33 -20.09
N ARG A 914 20.30 -41.32 -19.45
CA ARG A 914 21.66 -41.39 -18.91
C ARG A 914 21.78 -42.50 -17.86
N ARG A 915 20.87 -42.55 -16.89
CA ARG A 915 20.85 -43.60 -15.85
C ARG A 915 20.66 -45.00 -16.41
N ILE A 916 19.81 -45.21 -17.42
CA ILE A 916 19.66 -46.52 -18.08
C ILE A 916 20.98 -46.95 -18.72
N ALA A 917 21.68 -46.04 -19.40
CA ALA A 917 22.97 -46.35 -20.02
C ALA A 917 24.06 -46.64 -18.97
N ASP A 918 24.11 -45.85 -17.90
CA ASP A 918 25.08 -46.01 -16.81
C ASP A 918 24.86 -47.33 -16.06
N VAL A 919 23.62 -47.65 -15.67
CA VAL A 919 23.30 -48.93 -15.02
C VAL A 919 23.50 -50.10 -15.99
N GLY A 920 23.31 -49.89 -17.30
CA GLY A 920 23.68 -50.88 -18.33
C GLY A 920 25.16 -51.25 -18.30
N LYS A 921 26.05 -50.26 -18.19
CA LYS A 921 27.50 -50.48 -18.02
C LYS A 921 27.81 -51.18 -16.69
N ASP A 922 27.07 -50.85 -15.63
CA ASP A 922 27.20 -51.53 -14.33
C ASP A 922 26.82 -53.02 -14.44
N ILE A 923 25.76 -53.37 -15.16
CA ILE A 923 25.40 -54.77 -15.41
C ILE A 923 26.50 -55.51 -16.17
N GLU A 924 27.12 -54.89 -17.17
CA GLU A 924 28.25 -55.47 -17.91
C GLU A 924 29.50 -55.65 -17.03
N ARG A 925 29.75 -54.71 -16.11
CA ARG A 925 30.86 -54.77 -15.13
C ARG A 925 30.60 -55.79 -14.01
N ARG A 926 29.34 -56.13 -13.74
CA ARG A 926 28.93 -56.95 -12.60
C ARG A 926 29.49 -58.36 -12.70
N VAL A 927 30.28 -58.74 -11.70
CA VAL A 927 30.74 -60.12 -11.50
C VAL A 927 29.77 -60.82 -10.56
N ALA A 928 29.29 -62.01 -10.94
CA ALA A 928 28.36 -62.79 -10.12
C ALA A 928 28.98 -63.18 -8.78
N THR A 929 28.32 -62.80 -7.68
CA THR A 929 28.73 -63.17 -6.32
C THR A 929 27.91 -64.32 -5.74
N ALA A 930 26.96 -64.88 -6.51
CA ALA A 930 26.05 -65.93 -6.07
C ALA A 930 26.76 -67.28 -5.83
N ALA A 931 26.25 -68.03 -4.85
CA ALA A 931 26.71 -69.39 -4.51
C ALA A 931 28.24 -69.48 -4.35
N ASP A 932 28.89 -70.38 -5.11
CA ASP A 932 30.33 -70.68 -5.05
C ASP A 932 31.21 -69.67 -5.81
N ALA A 933 30.62 -68.66 -6.46
CA ALA A 933 31.34 -67.64 -7.24
C ALA A 933 31.79 -66.43 -6.40
N PHE A 934 31.52 -66.41 -5.09
CA PHE A 934 31.83 -65.28 -4.22
C PHE A 934 33.33 -64.98 -4.15
N ALA A 935 33.70 -63.74 -4.49
CA ALA A 935 35.01 -63.18 -4.24
C ALA A 935 34.89 -61.68 -3.92
N ALA A 936 35.57 -61.25 -2.87
CA ALA A 936 35.68 -59.84 -2.51
C ALA A 936 37.13 -59.51 -2.13
N SER A 937 37.59 -58.31 -2.44
CA SER A 937 38.85 -57.77 -1.96
C SER A 937 38.54 -56.79 -0.83
N VAL A 938 39.19 -56.91 0.32
CA VAL A 938 39.07 -55.94 1.42
C VAL A 938 40.47 -55.52 1.80
N ALA A 939 40.75 -54.21 1.80
CA ALA A 939 42.09 -53.64 2.04
C ALA A 939 43.20 -54.33 1.22
N GLY A 940 42.90 -54.64 -0.06
CA GLY A 940 43.84 -55.29 -0.99
C GLY A 940 44.01 -56.81 -0.83
N LYS A 941 43.34 -57.45 0.14
CA LYS A 941 43.39 -58.91 0.35
C LYS A 941 42.13 -59.58 -0.18
N ARG A 942 42.30 -60.64 -0.98
CA ARG A 942 41.21 -61.42 -1.58
C ARG A 942 40.63 -62.44 -0.59
N TYR A 943 39.30 -62.47 -0.49
CA TYR A 943 38.51 -63.40 0.32
C TYR A 943 37.49 -64.14 -0.55
N VAL A 944 37.31 -65.44 -0.30
CA VAL A 944 36.35 -66.32 -1.00
C VAL A 944 35.23 -66.84 -0.08
N GLU A 945 35.31 -66.54 1.22
CA GLU A 945 34.29 -66.89 2.21
C GLU A 945 33.61 -65.63 2.73
N ARG A 946 32.26 -65.56 2.65
CA ARG A 946 31.46 -64.38 2.99
C ARG A 946 31.69 -63.89 4.42
N LYS A 947 31.79 -64.82 5.37
CA LYS A 947 31.96 -64.51 6.79
C LYS A 947 33.33 -63.89 7.09
N GLU A 948 34.39 -64.39 6.46
CA GLU A 948 35.76 -63.86 6.57
C GLU A 948 35.87 -62.47 5.92
N ALA A 949 35.32 -62.31 4.71
CA ALA A 949 35.30 -61.03 3.98
C ALA A 949 34.56 -59.94 4.76
N GLY A 950 33.36 -60.25 5.26
CA GLY A 950 32.56 -59.32 6.06
C GLY A 950 33.24 -58.94 7.37
N ARG A 951 33.98 -59.87 7.99
CA ARG A 951 34.72 -59.59 9.24
C ARG A 951 35.89 -58.66 8.97
N ALA A 952 36.60 -58.87 7.86
CA ALA A 952 37.67 -57.98 7.42
C ALA A 952 37.12 -56.58 7.09
N LEU A 953 36.00 -56.48 6.39
CA LEU A 953 35.37 -55.21 6.01
C LEU A 953 34.93 -54.41 7.25
N MET A 954 34.18 -55.04 8.15
CA MET A 954 33.72 -54.36 9.36
C MET A 954 34.88 -53.96 10.27
N LYS A 955 35.96 -54.75 10.31
CA LYS A 955 37.18 -54.38 11.04
C LYS A 955 37.83 -53.14 10.43
N GLU A 956 37.91 -53.04 9.10
CA GLU A 956 38.49 -51.89 8.41
C GLU A 956 37.66 -50.63 8.67
N ILE A 957 36.34 -50.69 8.48
CA ILE A 957 35.42 -49.58 8.76
C ILE A 957 35.53 -49.15 10.23
N LEU A 958 35.52 -50.09 11.19
CA LEU A 958 35.66 -49.78 12.61
C LEU A 958 36.99 -49.08 12.92
N THR A 959 38.07 -49.48 12.23
CA THR A 959 39.39 -48.88 12.39
C THR A 959 39.39 -47.43 11.90
N LEU A 960 38.80 -47.17 10.72
CA LEU A 960 38.70 -45.81 10.16
C LEU A 960 37.82 -44.89 11.01
N VAL A 961 36.71 -45.41 11.55
CA VAL A 961 35.83 -44.68 12.48
C VAL A 961 36.55 -44.36 13.79
N GLN A 962 37.29 -45.31 14.37
CA GLN A 962 38.06 -45.08 15.61
C GLN A 962 39.19 -44.08 15.42
N LEU A 963 39.82 -44.08 14.24
CA LEU A 963 40.86 -43.10 13.88
C LEU A 963 40.28 -41.74 13.48
N GLN A 964 38.95 -41.60 13.38
CA GLN A 964 38.26 -40.43 12.84
C GLN A 964 38.87 -39.99 11.50
N GLN A 965 39.11 -40.96 10.62
CA GLN A 965 39.80 -40.72 9.36
C GLN A 965 38.99 -39.77 8.46
N GLU A 966 39.59 -38.65 8.06
CA GLU A 966 38.96 -37.69 7.14
C GLU A 966 39.28 -38.03 5.68
N GLY A 967 38.33 -37.80 4.79
CA GLY A 967 38.46 -38.01 3.35
C GLY A 967 37.94 -39.36 2.85
N GLU A 968 38.14 -39.60 1.56
CA GLU A 968 37.61 -40.74 0.80
C GLU A 968 38.65 -41.87 0.67
N ILE A 969 38.27 -43.10 1.04
CA ILE A 969 39.13 -44.29 0.98
C ILE A 969 38.34 -45.48 0.46
N VAL A 970 38.85 -46.16 -0.57
CA VAL A 970 38.28 -47.45 -1.03
C VAL A 970 38.65 -48.55 -0.03
N VAL A 971 37.64 -49.09 0.65
CA VAL A 971 37.82 -50.10 1.73
C VAL A 971 37.62 -51.53 1.24
N ALA A 972 36.83 -51.73 0.18
CA ALA A 972 36.62 -53.04 -0.41
C ALA A 972 36.23 -52.96 -1.89
N THR A 973 36.41 -54.07 -2.60
CA THR A 973 35.90 -54.27 -3.96
C THR A 973 35.10 -55.58 -3.96
N ILE A 974 33.82 -55.52 -4.36
CA ILE A 974 32.92 -56.68 -4.40
C ILE A 974 32.08 -56.65 -5.69
N GLY A 975 31.95 -57.81 -6.34
CA GLY A 975 31.16 -57.95 -7.57
C GLY A 975 31.62 -57.04 -8.73
N GLY A 976 32.88 -56.59 -8.71
CA GLY A 976 33.44 -55.66 -9.69
C GLY A 976 33.36 -54.18 -9.30
N PHE A 977 32.75 -53.83 -8.16
CA PHE A 977 32.52 -52.46 -7.71
C PHE A 977 33.30 -52.12 -6.44
N ASP A 978 33.79 -50.89 -6.38
CA ASP A 978 34.55 -50.38 -5.24
C ASP A 978 33.58 -49.80 -4.20
N LEU A 979 33.82 -50.11 -2.94
CA LEU A 979 33.13 -49.56 -1.78
C LEU A 979 34.05 -48.52 -1.16
N GLU A 980 33.62 -47.27 -1.21
CA GLU A 980 34.30 -46.13 -0.65
C GLU A 980 33.75 -45.81 0.74
N TYR A 981 34.64 -45.46 1.64
CA TYR A 981 34.37 -44.88 2.94
C TYR A 981 34.69 -43.39 2.85
N SER A 982 33.76 -42.53 3.26
CA SER A 982 33.99 -41.08 3.35
C SER A 982 33.71 -40.62 4.77
N GLY A 983 34.73 -40.07 5.42
CA GLY A 983 34.65 -39.55 6.79
C GLY A 983 34.79 -38.04 6.84
N GLU A 984 33.94 -37.38 7.63
CA GLU A 984 33.93 -35.91 7.79
C GLU A 984 33.79 -35.53 9.27
N ARG A 985 34.62 -34.57 9.71
CA ARG A 985 34.47 -33.93 11.02
C ARG A 985 33.55 -32.72 10.92
N PHE A 986 32.66 -32.59 11.90
CA PHE A 986 31.80 -31.43 12.05
C PHE A 986 31.81 -30.94 13.50
N GLY A 987 32.04 -29.64 13.69
CA GLY A 987 32.18 -29.06 15.02
C GLY A 987 33.48 -29.46 15.73
N ARG A 988 33.52 -29.26 17.06
CA ARG A 988 34.72 -29.54 17.88
C ARG A 988 34.95 -31.03 18.15
N ASP A 989 33.89 -31.84 18.23
CA ASP A 989 33.96 -33.26 18.62
C ASP A 989 33.09 -34.22 17.76
N GLY A 990 32.41 -33.73 16.72
CA GLY A 990 31.52 -34.53 15.86
C GLY A 990 32.24 -35.20 14.70
N TYR A 991 31.97 -36.49 14.47
CA TYR A 991 32.48 -37.25 13.32
C TYR A 991 31.36 -38.10 12.71
N ARG A 992 31.17 -37.98 11.40
CA ARG A 992 30.22 -38.80 10.62
C ARG A 992 30.97 -39.51 9.51
N TYR A 993 30.46 -40.68 9.13
CA TYR A 993 30.96 -41.40 7.96
C TYR A 993 29.80 -41.91 7.12
N THR A 994 30.06 -42.06 5.83
CA THR A 994 29.16 -42.73 4.88
C THR A 994 29.95 -43.80 4.12
N THR A 995 29.25 -44.83 3.66
CA THR A 995 29.82 -45.87 2.81
C THR A 995 29.07 -45.91 1.49
N VAL A 996 29.79 -45.69 0.39
CA VAL A 996 29.22 -45.52 -0.94
C VAL A 996 29.80 -46.57 -1.88
N LEU A 997 28.92 -47.37 -2.48
CA LEU A 997 29.30 -48.27 -3.56
C LEU A 997 29.41 -47.45 -4.85
N LEU A 998 30.62 -47.36 -5.38
CA LEU A 998 30.96 -46.58 -6.56
C LEU A 998 30.46 -47.29 -7.83
N ARG A 999 29.45 -46.70 -8.46
CA ARG A 999 28.84 -47.17 -9.72
C ARG A 999 29.21 -46.24 -10.87
N THR A 1000 28.90 -46.63 -12.10
CA THR A 1000 29.17 -45.77 -13.26
C THR A 1000 28.28 -44.53 -13.19
N GLY A 1001 28.89 -43.35 -13.14
CA GLY A 1001 28.19 -42.06 -13.15
C GLY A 1001 27.33 -41.76 -11.90
N ALA A 1002 27.40 -42.58 -10.84
CA ALA A 1002 26.66 -42.38 -9.59
C ALA A 1002 27.31 -43.14 -8.41
N GLY A 1003 27.01 -42.73 -7.18
CA GLY A 1003 27.28 -43.50 -5.96
C GLY A 1003 25.99 -44.08 -5.39
N ALA A 1004 26.04 -45.29 -4.84
CA ALA A 1004 24.94 -45.85 -4.07
C ALA A 1004 25.35 -45.98 -2.60
N GLU A 1005 24.77 -45.17 -1.74
CA GLU A 1005 25.00 -45.26 -0.30
C GLU A 1005 24.49 -46.61 0.22
N ILE A 1006 25.34 -47.32 0.95
CA ILE A 1006 25.02 -48.60 1.58
C ILE A 1006 25.26 -48.43 3.07
N GLU A 1007 24.19 -48.49 3.86
CA GLU A 1007 24.30 -48.35 5.31
C GLU A 1007 25.07 -49.52 5.92
N LEU A 1008 26.24 -49.23 6.47
CA LEU A 1008 27.08 -50.16 7.21
C LEU A 1008 27.42 -49.60 8.60
N PRO A 1009 26.43 -49.45 9.51
CA PRO A 1009 26.72 -49.08 10.89
C PRO A 1009 27.63 -50.12 11.55
N VAL A 1010 28.46 -49.69 12.50
CA VAL A 1010 29.42 -50.55 13.22
C VAL A 1010 28.78 -51.74 13.95
N THR A 1011 27.46 -51.74 14.14
CA THR A 1011 26.66 -52.82 14.74
C THR A 1011 26.25 -53.93 13.75
N VAL A 1012 26.50 -53.74 12.46
CA VAL A 1012 26.14 -54.73 11.42
C VAL A 1012 27.00 -55.98 11.55
N THR A 1013 26.37 -57.15 11.45
CA THR A 1013 27.09 -58.43 11.48
C THR A 1013 27.92 -58.60 10.20
N PRO A 1014 29.06 -59.31 10.25
CA PRO A 1014 29.88 -59.60 9.07
C PRO A 1014 29.10 -60.14 7.86
N LEU A 1015 28.17 -61.07 8.09
CA LEU A 1015 27.32 -61.62 7.03
C LEU A 1015 26.26 -60.61 6.56
N GLY A 1016 25.70 -59.80 7.46
CA GLY A 1016 24.77 -58.73 7.12
C GLY A 1016 25.40 -57.63 6.26
N ALA A 1017 26.67 -57.29 6.49
CA ALA A 1017 27.40 -56.30 5.70
C ALA A 1017 27.56 -56.76 4.24
N ILE A 1018 28.00 -58.01 4.04
CA ILE A 1018 28.12 -58.61 2.70
C ILE A 1018 26.75 -58.74 2.04
N SER A 1019 25.72 -59.18 2.76
CA SER A 1019 24.36 -59.30 2.21
C SER A 1019 23.80 -57.96 1.73
N ARG A 1020 24.06 -56.84 2.42
CA ARG A 1020 23.64 -55.50 1.97
C ARG A 1020 24.39 -55.05 0.72
N LEU A 1021 25.68 -55.36 0.62
CA LEU A 1021 26.48 -55.09 -0.57
C LEU A 1021 26.00 -55.91 -1.77
N GLU A 1022 25.77 -57.22 -1.59
CA GLU A 1022 25.23 -58.11 -2.62
C GLU A 1022 23.83 -57.66 -3.07
N HIS A 1023 22.95 -57.27 -2.13
CA HIS A 1023 21.63 -56.73 -2.47
C HIS A 1023 21.72 -55.44 -3.30
N GLY A 1024 22.71 -54.59 -3.01
CA GLY A 1024 23.04 -53.41 -3.81
C GLY A 1024 23.51 -53.72 -5.23
N LEU A 1025 23.90 -54.96 -5.54
CA LEU A 1025 24.38 -55.42 -6.85
C LEU A 1025 23.33 -56.26 -7.61
N GLU A 1026 22.37 -56.85 -6.91
CA GLU A 1026 21.38 -57.78 -7.49
C GLU A 1026 20.21 -57.07 -8.20
N ASN A 1027 19.91 -55.80 -7.87
CA ASN A 1027 18.70 -55.12 -8.35
C ASN A 1027 18.93 -54.14 -9.52
N PHE A 1028 19.99 -54.29 -10.31
CA PHE A 1028 20.25 -53.42 -11.46
C PHE A 1028 19.20 -53.59 -12.56
N GLU A 1029 18.76 -54.81 -12.82
CA GLU A 1029 17.71 -55.11 -13.80
C GLU A 1029 16.37 -54.45 -13.41
N GLY A 1030 16.01 -54.52 -12.13
CA GLY A 1030 14.82 -53.85 -11.60
C GLY A 1030 14.95 -52.32 -11.54
N GLU A 1031 16.18 -51.79 -11.38
CA GLU A 1031 16.47 -50.36 -11.49
C GLU A 1031 16.31 -49.87 -12.94
N ILE A 1032 16.87 -50.59 -13.93
CA ILE A 1032 16.66 -50.30 -15.36
C ILE A 1032 15.18 -50.34 -15.71
N GLU A 1033 14.44 -51.35 -15.26
CA GLU A 1033 13.02 -51.47 -15.59
C GLU A 1033 12.21 -50.31 -15.00
N ARG A 1034 12.49 -49.89 -13.76
CA ARG A 1034 11.89 -48.69 -13.15
C ARG A 1034 12.21 -47.42 -13.95
N TYR A 1035 13.46 -47.22 -14.36
CA TYR A 1035 13.82 -46.07 -15.19
C TYR A 1035 13.22 -46.14 -16.60
N ARG A 1036 13.07 -47.33 -17.20
CA ARG A 1036 12.38 -47.52 -18.48
C ARG A 1036 10.89 -47.19 -18.38
N GLN A 1037 10.22 -47.63 -17.31
CA GLN A 1037 8.82 -47.29 -17.04
C GLN A 1037 8.66 -45.79 -16.82
N ARG A 1038 9.50 -45.17 -15.98
CA ARG A 1038 9.51 -43.71 -15.79
C ARG A 1038 9.78 -42.98 -17.12
N LEU A 1039 10.75 -43.42 -17.91
CA LEU A 1039 11.05 -42.85 -19.22
C LEU A 1039 9.86 -42.94 -20.18
N ALA A 1040 9.18 -44.09 -20.23
CA ALA A 1040 8.01 -44.29 -21.06
C ALA A 1040 6.83 -43.40 -20.62
N ASP A 1041 6.61 -43.28 -19.31
CA ASP A 1041 5.58 -42.41 -18.72
C ASP A 1041 5.88 -40.94 -19.00
N THR A 1042 7.12 -40.50 -18.78
CA THR A 1042 7.55 -39.13 -19.04
C THR A 1042 7.45 -38.79 -20.53
N ARG A 1043 7.80 -39.70 -21.44
CA ARG A 1043 7.59 -39.51 -22.89
C ARG A 1043 6.13 -39.38 -23.28
N ARG A 1044 5.23 -40.16 -22.67
CA ARG A 1044 3.78 -40.03 -22.89
C ARG A 1044 3.26 -38.68 -22.41
N ARG A 1045 3.70 -38.22 -21.24
CA ARG A 1045 3.36 -36.89 -20.70
C ARG A 1045 3.89 -35.77 -21.61
N LEU A 1046 5.16 -35.85 -22.03
CA LEU A 1046 5.78 -34.90 -22.94
C LEU A 1046 4.96 -34.73 -24.23
N ALA A 1047 4.58 -35.85 -24.88
CA ALA A 1047 3.75 -35.81 -26.09
C ALA A 1047 2.39 -35.14 -25.86
N SER A 1048 1.77 -35.35 -24.69
CA SER A 1048 0.50 -34.70 -24.33
C SER A 1048 0.63 -33.19 -24.10
N TYR A 1049 1.77 -32.74 -23.57
CA TYR A 1049 2.04 -31.32 -23.34
C TYR A 1049 2.45 -30.60 -24.63
N GLN A 1050 3.28 -31.23 -25.47
CA GLN A 1050 3.66 -30.69 -26.79
C GLN A 1050 2.44 -30.46 -27.68
N ALA A 1051 1.40 -31.32 -27.59
CA ALA A 1051 0.16 -31.12 -28.33
C ALA A 1051 -0.64 -29.86 -27.89
N ARG A 1052 -0.31 -29.24 -26.75
CA ARG A 1052 -0.97 -28.06 -26.18
C ARG A 1052 -0.13 -26.78 -26.25
N GLU A 1053 1.12 -26.85 -26.71
CA GLU A 1053 2.09 -25.75 -26.67
C GLU A 1053 1.70 -24.55 -27.56
N ASP A 1054 1.04 -24.82 -28.70
CA ASP A 1054 0.73 -23.82 -29.74
C ASP A 1054 -0.76 -23.46 -29.84
N GLY A 1055 -1.52 -23.54 -28.75
CA GLY A 1055 -2.92 -23.07 -28.76
C GLY A 1055 -3.00 -21.55 -28.89
N ASP A 1056 -3.65 -21.02 -29.93
CA ASP A 1056 -3.93 -19.59 -30.05
C ASP A 1056 -4.98 -19.11 -29.03
N PHE A 1057 -4.89 -17.85 -28.61
CA PHE A 1057 -5.90 -17.25 -27.73
C PHE A 1057 -7.24 -17.07 -28.46
N ALA A 1058 -8.27 -17.83 -28.06
CA ALA A 1058 -9.56 -17.90 -28.75
C ALA A 1058 -10.27 -16.55 -28.99
N PHE A 1059 -10.05 -15.55 -28.12
CA PHE A 1059 -10.67 -14.22 -28.24
C PHE A 1059 -9.71 -13.15 -28.79
N ALA A 1060 -8.58 -13.53 -29.42
CA ALA A 1060 -7.60 -12.58 -29.95
C ALA A 1060 -8.21 -11.62 -30.99
N ALA A 1061 -9.08 -12.13 -31.87
CA ALA A 1061 -9.79 -11.32 -32.86
C ALA A 1061 -10.76 -10.34 -32.20
N GLU A 1062 -11.54 -10.78 -31.20
CA GLU A 1062 -12.48 -9.92 -30.46
C GLU A 1062 -11.75 -8.81 -29.70
N LEU A 1063 -10.63 -9.14 -29.04
CA LEU A 1063 -9.79 -8.14 -28.34
C LEU A 1063 -9.23 -7.09 -29.30
N THR A 1064 -8.75 -7.53 -30.46
CA THR A 1064 -8.22 -6.63 -31.50
C THR A 1064 -9.32 -5.71 -32.03
N GLU A 1065 -10.51 -6.25 -32.27
CA GLU A 1065 -11.67 -5.48 -32.74
C GLU A 1065 -12.13 -4.46 -31.70
N LYS A 1066 -12.25 -4.83 -30.42
CA LYS A 1066 -12.64 -3.90 -29.35
C LYS A 1066 -11.62 -2.76 -29.17
N ARG A 1067 -10.32 -3.07 -29.29
CA ARG A 1067 -9.25 -2.05 -29.29
C ARG A 1067 -9.35 -1.12 -30.49
N ARG A 1068 -9.68 -1.65 -31.67
CA ARG A 1068 -9.92 -0.85 -32.88
C ARG A 1068 -11.11 0.09 -32.69
N GLN A 1069 -12.23 -0.41 -32.16
CA GLN A 1069 -13.42 0.40 -31.85
C GLN A 1069 -13.11 1.51 -30.84
N LEU A 1070 -12.34 1.21 -29.79
CA LEU A 1070 -11.90 2.22 -28.83
C LEU A 1070 -11.04 3.29 -29.52
N ALA A 1071 -10.09 2.88 -30.35
CA ALA A 1071 -9.24 3.80 -31.11
C ALA A 1071 -10.04 4.64 -32.12
N GLU A 1072 -11.09 4.08 -32.74
CA GLU A 1072 -12.01 4.82 -33.62
C GLU A 1072 -12.83 5.85 -32.85
N VAL A 1073 -13.35 5.51 -31.66
CA VAL A 1073 -14.05 6.45 -30.78
C VAL A 1073 -13.10 7.56 -30.32
N GLU A 1074 -11.87 7.23 -29.93
CA GLU A 1074 -10.86 8.21 -29.55
C GLU A 1074 -10.44 9.09 -30.72
N LYS A 1075 -10.30 8.51 -31.92
CA LYS A 1075 -10.01 9.24 -33.14
C LYS A 1075 -11.17 10.13 -33.55
N ALA A 1076 -12.41 9.69 -33.42
CA ALA A 1076 -13.60 10.50 -33.69
C ALA A 1076 -13.72 11.67 -32.71
N LEU A 1077 -13.46 11.42 -31.42
CA LEU A 1077 -13.35 12.46 -30.40
C LEU A 1077 -12.24 13.49 -30.72
N ALA A 1078 -11.17 13.04 -31.38
CA ALA A 1078 -10.07 13.88 -31.84
C ALA A 1078 -10.33 14.56 -33.20
N SER A 1079 -11.05 13.95 -34.15
CA SER A 1079 -11.26 14.47 -35.50
C SER A 1079 -12.36 15.54 -35.58
N ASP A 1080 -13.31 15.55 -34.64
CA ASP A 1080 -14.24 16.68 -34.45
C ASP A 1080 -13.50 18.00 -34.11
N VAL A 1081 -12.18 17.94 -33.87
CA VAL A 1081 -11.28 19.09 -33.66
C VAL A 1081 -10.62 19.53 -34.98
N GLU A 1082 -10.31 18.61 -35.89
CA GLU A 1082 -9.65 18.90 -37.17
C GLU A 1082 -10.64 19.48 -38.21
N GLY A 1083 -11.90 19.05 -38.19
CA GLY A 1083 -12.95 19.59 -39.08
C GLY A 1083 -13.27 21.07 -38.86
N SER A 1084 -12.93 21.64 -37.69
CA SER A 1084 -12.99 23.10 -37.46
C SER A 1084 -11.78 23.88 -37.97
N GLY A 1085 -10.67 23.19 -38.29
CA GLY A 1085 -9.45 23.80 -38.82
C GLY A 1085 -9.45 23.94 -40.35
N GLU A 1086 -10.02 22.98 -41.08
CA GLU A 1086 -10.02 23.03 -42.56
C GLU A 1086 -10.98 24.10 -43.12
N ASN A 1087 -12.07 24.43 -42.41
CA ASN A 1087 -12.96 25.53 -42.80
C ASN A 1087 -12.36 26.92 -42.57
N ALA A 1088 -11.22 27.05 -41.87
CA ALA A 1088 -10.52 28.33 -41.67
C ALA A 1088 -9.39 28.57 -42.69
N ILE A 1089 -9.06 27.59 -43.53
CA ILE A 1089 -8.11 27.75 -44.65
C ILE A 1089 -8.86 28.02 -45.97
N ALA A 1090 -10.18 27.79 -46.00
CA ALA A 1090 -11.04 28.03 -47.16
C ALA A 1090 -11.96 29.27 -47.03
N ALA A 1091 -11.74 30.17 -46.06
CA ALA A 1091 -12.49 31.42 -45.89
C ALA A 1091 -11.59 32.65 -45.78
#